data_AF-A0A554KWU8-F1
#
_entry.id   AF-A0A554KWU8-F1
#
_cell.length_a   1.000
_cell.length_b   1.000
_cell.length_c   1.000
_cell.angle_alpha   90.00
_cell.angle_beta   90.00
_cell.angle_gamma   90.00
#
_symmetry.space_group_name_H-M   'P 1'
#
loop_
_entity.id
_entity.type
_entity.pdbx_description
1 polymer ?
#
loop_
_entity_poly.entity_id
_entity_poly.type
_entity_poly.pdbx_seq_one_letter_code
_entity_poly.pdbx_strand_id
1 'polypeptide(L)'
;MTHLYPRGSEWRKWDLHVHTPKSIIQSYGGPTEAVWNSFVEKLASLPPEIKAIAVTDYLFCDGYEYLLTRKNEIPNIELIIPNIEFRLDTFSGTAHNTKRHNFHVIFDESVTVQDIRDQLLNCLSTGYKIQDGTVWQQTPTVRSLEELGKQIKAAAPAGNTIQSKPDLEVGFDNITYKRADIEKLLEKNCFKGRFVTAIGYSEWDQSRWDQSAAEKRTLINSANFSLTNLDNPAKIEENRKDLSANKLNSLVLHSSDAHEIDRVGQTMLWIKADPSFAGLKQVLNEPEARVFIGATPPNYKPDHKVISRISIPSSNGWFPENFELELNRDLATLIGGRGSGKSALAEAIAYGAGSEDETDGAFLKKAIKHKNPIKGTKISIVWADGATTEFKVGEFSEDQGLVRYLPQGVVEDLCSHKNSEKLQKQIENVIFQALDETERMGASDFDELRVRVLSGFQYEKEQVIKKIRDINQKLSNLSAVLAGLPEKEKMLDEKKREFDRLNNSLPELPAEDKIGQEELVALSELKKKFETKIIELQSRLNKIGQVETKVKVFKTQVKEYREEIGALLSVLGISETSIFDVSMDEAGIKTVLDQNKNEIAAKLQTLKDGAKADVAALLAVAVTDLVFDNLQALNRGIEEKQKETRAFETTKIKYQQQKKTALALDGSIKALQNELAKIKTESAPDKERLEKERMVFYCSYFGLLREEKVQMEVLYKPLQESLLAGTDTDKKLVFEAQINYRLDPHCKSGLDIIDRTRKGNFRETSSLKTALTVMWDECARNNFSNTVLETELAKILRSFTVFEGENISIEEQLRENYSIEDFYNWLFDPTNFEIVSSLQFDDTDLYVLSPGQKGIILLMLFLEIDKGDYRPLIIDQPEENLDNLSVYKDLINYFRDRKQYRQIIMVTHNPNLVVNTDAEQIIVANYNGKRIPRLEYSSGSLEDQAKHIPNVPVEQFEDGIIEQVCNILEGGERAFEKRKKKYQISTKSQI
;
A
#
# COMPACT_ATOMS: atom_id res chain seq x y z
N MET A 1 30.35 23.56 -17.60
CA MET A 1 31.24 24.24 -16.64
C MET A 1 31.33 23.35 -15.42
N THR A 2 32.52 23.13 -14.88
CA THR A 2 32.70 22.32 -13.66
C THR A 2 32.60 23.24 -12.46
N HIS A 3 31.46 23.20 -11.76
CA HIS A 3 31.32 23.78 -10.42
C HIS A 3 32.33 23.11 -9.47
N LEU A 4 32.76 23.81 -8.43
CA LEU A 4 33.80 23.32 -7.50
C LEU A 4 33.36 22.05 -6.75
N TYR A 5 32.06 21.93 -6.48
CA TYR A 5 31.44 20.80 -5.78
C TYR A 5 30.35 20.16 -6.66
N PRO A 6 30.72 19.36 -7.68
CA PRO A 6 29.76 18.85 -8.66
C PRO A 6 28.74 17.87 -8.04
N ARG A 7 29.07 17.21 -6.92
CA ARG A 7 28.17 16.36 -6.12
C ARG A 7 27.27 17.16 -5.16
N GLY A 8 27.42 18.48 -5.10
CA GLY A 8 26.72 19.33 -4.15
C GLY A 8 27.09 19.09 -2.70
N SER A 9 26.13 19.25 -1.80
CA SER A 9 26.36 19.25 -0.34
C SER A 9 26.76 17.86 0.16
N GLU A 10 27.93 17.79 0.79
CA GLU A 10 28.47 16.58 1.44
C GLU A 10 28.93 16.90 2.86
N TRP A 11 29.02 15.87 3.69
CA TRP A 11 29.52 16.00 5.06
C TRP A 11 31.01 16.34 5.08
N ARG A 12 31.35 17.49 5.66
CA ARG A 12 32.72 17.97 5.87
C ARG A 12 32.88 18.46 7.31
N LYS A 13 34.08 18.40 7.88
CA LYS A 13 34.35 18.94 9.22
C LYS A 13 34.68 20.44 9.17
N TRP A 14 34.12 21.16 10.13
CA TRP A 14 34.26 22.61 10.27
C TRP A 14 34.73 22.93 11.69
N ASP A 15 35.67 23.86 11.82
CA ASP A 15 36.12 24.37 13.12
C ASP A 15 35.87 25.88 13.21
N LEU A 16 34.78 26.27 13.85
CA LEU A 16 34.28 27.65 13.84
C LEU A 16 34.88 28.54 14.94
N HIS A 17 35.87 28.05 15.69
CA HIS A 17 36.47 28.81 16.79
C HIS A 17 37.94 28.41 17.01
N VAL A 18 38.84 28.96 16.19
CA VAL A 18 40.29 28.69 16.27
C VAL A 18 41.04 29.98 16.54
N HIS A 19 41.62 30.14 17.73
CA HIS A 19 42.51 31.27 18.01
C HIS A 19 43.89 31.08 17.37
N THR A 20 44.56 32.19 17.10
CA THR A 20 45.89 32.20 16.47
C THR A 20 47.01 32.56 17.46
N PRO A 21 48.29 32.39 17.09
CA PRO A 21 49.42 32.92 17.87
C PRO A 21 49.41 34.45 18.05
N LYS A 22 48.61 35.19 17.28
CA LYS A 22 48.40 36.64 17.43
C LYS A 22 47.23 37.00 18.35
N SER A 23 46.42 36.02 18.77
CA SER A 23 45.33 36.25 19.72
C SER A 23 45.88 36.74 21.07
N ILE A 24 45.12 37.61 21.76
CA ILE A 24 45.54 38.20 23.04
C ILE A 24 45.71 37.13 24.11
N ILE A 25 44.71 36.23 24.22
CA ILE A 25 44.74 35.08 25.13
C ILE A 25 45.12 33.86 24.30
N GLN A 26 46.32 33.33 24.53
CA GLN A 26 46.82 32.15 23.84
C GLN A 26 47.97 31.47 24.61
N SER A 27 48.20 30.20 24.30
CA SER A 27 49.25 29.34 24.86
C SER A 27 50.18 28.75 23.78
N TYR A 28 50.21 29.35 22.57
CA TYR A 28 51.12 28.99 21.47
C TYR A 28 52.57 29.46 21.68
N GLY A 29 52.81 30.42 22.57
CA GLY A 29 54.13 31.03 22.79
C GLY A 29 54.34 32.37 22.07
N GLY A 30 53.25 32.99 21.59
CA GLY A 30 53.25 34.32 20.97
C GLY A 30 53.56 34.33 19.47
N PRO A 31 53.49 35.50 18.81
CA PRO A 31 53.46 35.61 17.35
C PRO A 31 54.87 35.60 16.72
N THR A 32 55.74 34.67 17.13
CA THR A 32 57.05 34.48 16.49
C THR A 32 56.93 33.68 15.20
N GLU A 33 57.88 33.85 14.28
CA GLU A 33 57.89 33.11 13.00
C GLU A 33 57.92 31.59 13.21
N ALA A 34 58.70 31.10 14.18
CA ALA A 34 58.77 29.68 14.52
C ALA A 34 57.42 29.12 15.01
N VAL A 35 56.70 29.87 15.85
CA VAL A 35 55.38 29.47 16.35
C VAL A 35 54.36 29.47 15.21
N TRP A 36 54.38 30.48 14.33
CA TRP A 36 53.52 30.53 13.16
C TRP A 36 53.81 29.40 12.16
N ASN A 37 55.08 29.03 11.97
CA ASN A 37 55.44 27.87 11.14
C ASN A 37 54.84 26.59 11.73
N SER A 38 54.98 26.35 13.03
CA SER A 38 54.38 25.19 13.69
C SER A 38 52.85 25.19 13.59
N PHE A 39 52.21 26.35 13.74
CA PHE A 39 50.75 26.50 13.59
C PHE A 39 50.27 26.20 12.17
N VAL A 40 50.95 26.73 11.15
CA VAL A 40 50.61 26.49 9.74
C VAL A 40 50.89 25.04 9.35
N GLU A 41 51.99 24.44 9.81
CA GLU A 41 52.28 23.01 9.63
C GLU A 41 51.20 22.14 10.28
N LYS A 42 50.74 22.49 11.48
CA LYS A 42 49.62 21.81 12.14
C LYS A 42 48.36 21.87 11.29
N LEU A 43 47.99 23.05 10.78
CA LEU A 43 46.84 23.22 9.88
C LEU A 43 46.98 22.42 8.58
N ALA A 44 48.18 22.40 7.97
CA ALA A 44 48.46 21.65 6.74
C ALA A 44 48.37 20.12 6.95
N SER A 45 48.67 19.67 8.17
CA SER A 45 48.61 18.26 8.57
C SER A 45 47.23 17.80 9.05
N LEU A 46 46.23 18.69 9.11
CA LEU A 46 44.90 18.34 9.57
C LEU A 46 44.26 17.25 8.67
N PRO A 47 43.41 16.38 9.26
CA PRO A 47 42.70 15.36 8.51
C PRO A 47 41.96 15.94 7.29
N PRO A 48 41.92 15.22 6.15
CA PRO A 48 41.39 15.74 4.89
C PRO A 48 39.90 16.07 4.97
N GLU A 49 39.15 15.53 5.93
CA GLU A 49 37.75 15.90 6.14
C GLU A 49 37.57 17.31 6.73
N ILE A 50 38.59 17.91 7.37
CA ILE A 50 38.51 19.29 7.89
C ILE A 50 38.73 20.25 6.73
N LYS A 51 37.67 20.94 6.32
CA LYS A 51 37.66 21.80 5.13
C LYS A 51 37.43 23.27 5.42
N ALA A 52 36.93 23.63 6.59
CA ALA A 52 36.62 25.00 6.94
C ALA A 52 37.11 25.35 8.34
N ILE A 53 37.71 26.53 8.48
CA ILE A 53 38.08 27.10 9.78
C ILE A 53 37.60 28.54 9.90
N ALA A 54 37.12 28.92 11.08
CA ALA A 54 36.90 30.32 11.43
C ALA A 54 37.99 30.80 12.39
N VAL A 55 38.79 31.75 11.92
CA VAL A 55 39.92 32.30 12.66
C VAL A 55 39.38 33.31 13.67
N THR A 56 39.55 33.01 14.95
CA THR A 56 38.99 33.80 16.04
C THR A 56 40.03 34.73 16.64
N ASP A 57 39.79 36.03 16.53
CA ASP A 57 40.63 37.07 17.12
C ASP A 57 39.81 37.93 18.10
N TYR A 58 40.44 38.30 19.21
CA TYR A 58 39.84 39.18 20.21
C TYR A 58 39.97 40.65 19.80
N LEU A 59 38.85 41.30 19.47
CA LEU A 59 38.78 42.75 19.15
C LEU A 59 39.68 43.25 18.01
N PHE A 60 40.38 42.36 17.32
CA PHE A 60 41.33 42.62 16.24
C PHE A 60 41.10 41.59 15.12
N CYS A 61 41.77 41.74 13.98
CA CYS A 61 41.72 40.79 12.85
C CYS A 61 43.13 40.37 12.39
N ASP A 62 44.16 40.62 13.22
CA ASP A 62 45.55 40.52 12.80
C ASP A 62 46.00 39.07 12.60
N GLY A 63 45.40 38.13 13.33
CA GLY A 63 45.64 36.70 13.18
C GLY A 63 45.08 36.18 11.86
N TYR A 64 43.82 36.51 11.57
CA TYR A 64 43.18 36.19 10.29
C TYR A 64 43.93 36.79 9.10
N GLU A 65 44.23 38.09 9.13
CA GLU A 65 44.95 38.76 8.05
C GLU A 65 46.32 38.12 7.79
N TYR A 66 47.05 37.77 8.85
CA TYR A 66 48.35 37.12 8.71
C TYR A 66 48.23 35.72 8.12
N LEU A 67 47.26 34.91 8.57
CA LEU A 67 47.05 33.56 8.04
C LEU A 67 46.70 33.57 6.54
N LEU A 68 45.92 34.56 6.08
CA LEU A 68 45.61 34.71 4.65
C LEU A 68 46.86 34.87 3.78
N THR A 69 47.92 35.52 4.28
CA THR A 69 49.19 35.64 3.55
C THR A 69 49.89 34.29 3.33
N ARG A 70 49.53 33.27 4.12
CA ARG A 70 50.08 31.91 4.09
C ARG A 70 49.09 30.87 3.57
N LYS A 71 47.99 31.29 2.94
CA LYS A 71 46.92 30.40 2.46
C LYS A 71 47.41 29.26 1.55
N ASN A 72 48.41 29.53 0.71
CA ASN A 72 48.99 28.56 -0.22
C ASN A 72 49.70 27.39 0.48
N GLU A 73 50.09 27.55 1.75
CA GLU A 73 50.75 26.51 2.55
C GLU A 73 49.74 25.52 3.17
N ILE A 74 48.44 25.85 3.14
CA ILE A 74 47.34 25.05 3.71
C ILE A 74 46.25 24.77 2.66
N PRO A 75 46.56 24.03 1.57
CA PRO A 75 45.62 23.74 0.49
C PRO A 75 44.53 22.74 0.88
N ASN A 76 44.70 22.00 1.98
CA ASN A 76 43.72 21.05 2.51
C ASN A 76 42.47 21.74 3.07
N ILE A 77 42.64 22.94 3.64
CA ILE A 77 41.54 23.80 4.11
C ILE A 77 40.99 24.57 2.90
N GLU A 78 39.70 24.55 2.66
CA GLU A 78 39.08 25.21 1.50
C GLU A 78 38.49 26.57 1.88
N LEU A 79 37.93 26.69 3.09
CA LEU A 79 37.35 27.93 3.63
C LEU A 79 38.11 28.45 4.85
N ILE A 80 38.45 29.73 4.84
CA ILE A 80 38.97 30.46 6.01
C ILE A 80 38.14 31.73 6.15
N ILE A 81 37.43 31.88 7.27
CA ILE A 81 36.56 33.04 7.54
C ILE A 81 36.97 33.72 8.84
N PRO A 82 36.79 35.05 8.98
CA PRO A 82 37.12 35.76 10.22
C PRO A 82 35.96 35.64 11.23
N ASN A 83 36.32 35.33 12.48
CA ASN A 83 35.45 35.35 13.64
C ASN A 83 35.98 36.39 14.65
N ILE A 84 35.18 37.39 14.98
CA ILE A 84 35.56 38.41 15.97
C ILE A 84 34.82 38.12 17.26
N GLU A 85 35.60 37.90 18.33
CA GLU A 85 35.07 37.63 19.66
C GLU A 85 35.07 38.88 20.52
N PHE A 86 33.90 39.24 21.01
CA PHE A 86 33.65 40.37 21.91
C PHE A 86 33.25 39.88 23.29
N ARG A 87 33.75 40.56 24.33
CA ARG A 87 33.29 40.37 25.70
C ARG A 87 32.14 41.34 25.98
N LEU A 88 30.97 40.83 26.36
CA LEU A 88 29.80 41.66 26.65
C LEU A 88 29.85 42.27 28.05
N ASP A 89 29.08 43.33 28.29
CA ASP A 89 28.89 43.96 29.62
C ASP A 89 27.92 43.19 30.53
N THR A 90 27.44 42.04 30.06
CA THR A 90 26.52 41.14 30.76
C THR A 90 27.26 39.95 31.37
N PHE A 91 26.74 39.41 32.47
CA PHE A 91 27.40 38.38 33.27
C PHE A 91 26.50 37.15 33.49
N SER A 92 27.15 36.00 33.70
CA SER A 92 26.57 34.73 34.11
C SER A 92 27.23 34.20 35.38
N GLY A 93 26.57 33.28 36.08
CA GLY A 93 27.15 32.55 37.21
C GLY A 93 26.60 32.96 38.59
N THR A 94 27.33 32.61 39.64
CA THR A 94 26.93 32.85 41.04
C THR A 94 27.76 33.96 41.68
N ALA A 95 27.34 34.48 42.84
CA ALA A 95 28.06 35.54 43.56
C ALA A 95 29.57 35.25 43.82
N HIS A 96 29.99 33.98 43.74
CA HIS A 96 31.38 33.54 43.94
C HIS A 96 32.09 33.11 42.66
N ASN A 97 31.41 33.07 41.51
CA ASN A 97 31.98 32.68 40.21
C ASN A 97 31.14 33.31 39.09
N THR A 98 31.46 34.56 38.72
CA THR A 98 30.81 35.29 37.63
C THR A 98 31.69 35.29 36.38
N LYS A 99 31.15 34.88 35.23
CA LYS A 99 31.81 34.98 33.92
C LYS A 99 31.10 36.02 33.06
N ARG A 100 31.83 36.68 32.15
CA ARG A 100 31.20 37.53 31.14
C ARG A 100 30.80 36.68 29.93
N HIS A 101 29.73 37.09 29.25
CA HIS A 101 29.32 36.42 28.02
C HIS A 101 30.25 36.82 26.86
N ASN A 102 30.64 35.82 26.07
CA ASN A 102 31.34 36.01 24.81
C ASN A 102 30.33 36.04 23.64
N PHE A 103 30.53 37.00 22.73
CA PHE A 103 29.72 37.20 21.55
C PHE A 103 30.60 37.18 20.32
N HIS A 104 30.28 36.28 19.39
CA HIS A 104 31.04 36.03 18.18
C HIS A 104 30.32 36.64 16.99
N VAL A 105 31.08 37.29 16.11
CA VAL A 105 30.60 37.74 14.81
C VAL A 105 31.49 37.10 13.75
N ILE A 106 30.92 36.15 13.02
CA ILE A 106 31.59 35.41 11.94
C ILE A 106 31.18 36.06 10.63
N PHE A 107 32.14 36.54 9.85
CA PHE A 107 31.87 37.22 8.58
C PHE A 107 32.06 36.29 7.38
N ASP A 108 31.36 36.64 6.31
CA ASP A 108 31.61 36.15 4.96
C ASP A 108 33.03 36.53 4.51
N GLU A 109 33.71 35.64 3.79
CA GLU A 109 35.07 35.84 3.29
C GLU A 109 35.20 37.06 2.34
N SER A 110 34.09 37.52 1.76
CA SER A 110 34.04 38.73 0.93
C SER A 110 34.10 40.03 1.73
N VAL A 111 33.90 40.00 3.06
CA VAL A 111 34.04 41.18 3.92
C VAL A 111 35.53 41.45 4.14
N THR A 112 35.99 42.63 3.71
CA THR A 112 37.41 42.96 3.81
C THR A 112 37.83 43.19 5.26
N VAL A 113 39.08 42.83 5.59
CA VAL A 113 39.67 43.13 6.91
C VAL A 113 39.60 44.62 7.22
N GLN A 114 39.77 45.47 6.20
CA GLN A 114 39.68 46.92 6.34
C GLN A 114 38.28 47.38 6.73
N ASP A 115 37.22 46.81 6.14
CA ASP A 115 35.85 47.12 6.53
C ASP A 115 35.57 46.72 7.97
N ILE A 116 36.01 45.53 8.41
CA ILE A 116 35.86 45.10 9.82
C ILE A 116 36.56 46.08 10.76
N ARG A 117 37.79 46.48 10.44
CA ARG A 117 38.55 47.46 11.25
C ARG A 117 37.86 48.83 11.28
N ASP A 118 37.58 49.42 10.12
CA ASP A 118 37.12 50.81 10.02
C ASP A 118 35.65 50.98 10.42
N GLN A 119 34.80 50.03 10.02
CA GLN A 119 33.35 50.17 10.14
C GLN A 119 32.78 49.50 11.38
N LEU A 120 33.50 48.55 12.00
CA LEU A 120 33.08 47.91 13.24
C LEU A 120 34.02 48.26 14.39
N LEU A 121 35.27 47.78 14.37
CA LEU A 121 36.17 47.85 15.53
C LEU A 121 36.50 49.30 15.94
N ASN A 122 36.87 50.15 14.98
CA ASN A 122 37.18 51.56 15.22
C ASN A 122 35.96 52.38 15.65
N CYS A 123 34.75 51.92 15.31
CA CYS A 123 33.49 52.57 15.65
C CYS A 123 32.96 52.17 17.05
N LEU A 124 33.49 51.11 17.66
CA LEU A 124 33.06 50.60 18.97
C LEU A 124 33.70 51.35 20.16
N SER A 125 34.13 52.61 20.00
CA SER A 125 34.79 53.37 21.07
C SER A 125 33.87 53.55 22.29
N THR A 126 34.21 52.91 23.41
CA THR A 126 33.53 53.07 24.70
C THR A 126 34.48 53.68 25.72
N GLY A 127 33.97 54.60 26.54
CA GLY A 127 34.71 55.08 27.70
C GLY A 127 34.55 54.11 28.88
N TYR A 128 35.66 53.70 29.50
CA TYR A 128 35.69 52.92 30.74
C TYR A 128 35.90 53.85 31.94
N LYS A 129 35.04 53.76 32.96
CA LYS A 129 35.17 54.55 34.19
C LYS A 129 35.78 53.71 35.30
N ILE A 130 36.93 54.14 35.82
CA ILE A 130 37.54 53.61 37.03
C ILE A 130 36.83 54.25 38.24
N GLN A 131 36.62 53.49 39.33
CA GLN A 131 35.82 53.93 40.50
C GLN A 131 36.37 55.17 41.22
N ASP A 132 37.60 55.60 40.94
CA ASP A 132 38.23 56.82 41.45
C ASP A 132 37.84 58.10 40.66
N GLY A 133 37.00 57.96 39.63
CA GLY A 133 36.57 59.07 38.77
C GLY A 133 37.40 59.23 37.49
N THR A 134 38.46 58.43 37.29
CA THR A 134 39.27 58.44 36.07
C THR A 134 38.48 57.82 34.92
N VAL A 135 38.27 58.59 33.85
CA VAL A 135 37.60 58.12 32.63
C VAL A 135 38.66 57.79 31.59
N TRP A 136 38.80 56.52 31.25
CA TRP A 136 39.53 56.08 30.07
C TRP A 136 38.58 56.17 28.87
N GLN A 137 38.90 56.92 27.82
CA GLN A 137 38.05 57.04 26.63
C GLN A 137 38.92 57.04 25.38
N GLN A 138 39.22 55.86 24.87
CA GLN A 138 40.02 55.68 23.66
C GLN A 138 39.44 54.56 22.80
N THR A 139 39.76 54.56 21.51
CA THR A 139 39.53 53.38 20.66
C THR A 139 40.47 52.26 21.12
N PRO A 140 39.98 51.01 21.24
CA PRO A 140 40.81 49.86 21.60
C PRO A 140 41.92 49.65 20.56
N THR A 141 43.16 49.71 21.04
CA THR A 141 44.38 49.37 20.32
C THR A 141 45.27 48.60 21.30
N VAL A 142 46.25 47.85 20.83
CA VAL A 142 47.20 47.14 21.73
C VAL A 142 47.78 48.11 22.77
N ARG A 143 48.22 49.29 22.34
CA ARG A 143 48.75 50.34 23.22
C ARG A 143 47.70 50.85 24.22
N SER A 144 46.50 51.21 23.76
CA SER A 144 45.49 51.82 24.64
C SER A 144 44.93 50.80 25.65
N LEU A 145 44.90 49.51 25.30
CA LEU A 145 44.56 48.41 26.21
C LEU A 145 45.68 48.18 27.25
N GLU A 146 46.95 48.20 26.87
CA GLU A 146 48.06 48.16 27.84
C GLU A 146 48.03 49.36 28.81
N GLU A 147 47.73 50.56 28.32
CA GLU A 147 47.54 51.76 29.15
C GLU A 147 46.39 51.57 30.15
N LEU A 148 45.25 51.04 29.70
CA LEU A 148 44.11 50.70 30.56
C LEU A 148 44.51 49.66 31.61
N GLY A 149 45.21 48.61 31.21
CA GLY A 149 45.65 47.55 32.12
C GLY A 149 46.59 48.06 33.21
N LYS A 150 47.54 48.94 32.89
CA LYS A 150 48.41 49.61 33.87
C LYS A 150 47.60 50.44 34.87
N GLN A 151 46.61 51.19 34.39
CA GLN A 151 45.74 52.00 35.26
C GLN A 151 44.93 51.11 36.22
N ILE A 152 44.38 50.01 35.72
CA ILE A 152 43.62 49.06 36.55
C ILE A 152 44.53 48.38 37.57
N LYS A 153 45.73 47.94 37.19
CA LYS A 153 46.72 47.34 38.12
C LYS A 153 47.14 48.34 39.20
N ALA A 154 47.33 49.61 38.84
CA ALA A 154 47.66 50.65 39.81
C ALA A 154 46.53 50.92 40.82
N ALA A 155 45.27 50.82 40.38
CA ALA A 155 44.08 50.99 41.23
C ALA A 155 43.71 49.73 42.04
N ALA A 156 44.22 48.55 41.68
CA ALA A 156 43.88 47.29 42.33
C ALA A 156 44.63 47.11 43.67
N PRO A 157 44.01 46.48 44.69
CA PRO A 157 44.67 46.19 45.97
C PRO A 157 45.97 45.39 45.82
N ALA A 158 46.96 45.69 46.68
CA ALA A 158 48.21 44.94 46.74
C ALA A 158 47.93 43.45 47.05
N GLY A 159 48.49 42.55 46.24
CA GLY A 159 48.27 41.09 46.35
C GLY A 159 47.12 40.53 45.51
N ASN A 160 46.40 41.35 44.73
CA ASN A 160 45.41 40.86 43.78
C ASN A 160 46.08 40.08 42.63
N THR A 161 45.45 39.00 42.16
CA THR A 161 45.94 38.13 41.07
C THR A 161 46.13 38.86 39.74
N ILE A 162 45.47 40.00 39.54
CA ILE A 162 45.64 40.84 38.36
C ILE A 162 47.07 41.41 38.23
N GLN A 163 47.81 41.50 39.34
CA GLN A 163 49.18 42.02 39.35
C GLN A 163 50.16 41.11 38.59
N SER A 164 49.89 39.80 38.55
CA SER A 164 50.73 38.82 37.84
C SER A 164 50.42 38.69 36.34
N LYS A 165 49.33 39.31 35.86
CA LYS A 165 48.93 39.25 34.44
C LYS A 165 49.66 40.33 33.61
N PRO A 166 49.92 40.08 32.31
CA PRO A 166 50.39 41.09 31.36
C PRO A 166 49.41 42.28 31.29
N ASP A 167 49.94 43.49 31.12
CA ASP A 167 49.11 44.71 31.10
C ASP A 167 48.06 44.67 29.97
N LEU A 168 48.43 44.15 28.79
CA LEU A 168 47.51 43.97 27.66
C LEU A 168 46.33 43.04 28.01
N GLU A 169 46.61 41.90 28.65
CA GLU A 169 45.58 40.95 29.08
C GLU A 169 44.66 41.58 30.12
N VAL A 170 45.21 42.35 31.07
CA VAL A 170 44.41 43.06 32.08
C VAL A 170 43.50 44.10 31.44
N GLY A 171 44.01 44.89 30.49
CA GLY A 171 43.20 45.86 29.75
C GLY A 171 42.08 45.19 28.95
N PHE A 172 42.42 44.15 28.19
CA PHE A 172 41.46 43.35 27.44
C PHE A 172 40.42 42.68 28.35
N ASP A 173 40.84 42.16 29.50
CA ASP A 173 39.93 41.47 30.40
C ASP A 173 38.82 42.37 30.95
N ASN A 174 39.04 43.68 30.96
CA ASN A 174 38.15 44.67 31.56
C ASN A 174 37.35 45.50 30.55
N ILE A 175 37.71 45.49 29.26
CA ILE A 175 36.89 46.12 28.24
C ILE A 175 35.66 45.27 27.94
N THR A 176 34.51 45.92 27.77
CA THR A 176 33.22 45.28 27.49
C THR A 176 32.39 46.09 26.52
N TYR A 177 31.55 45.41 25.75
CA TYR A 177 30.67 46.04 24.77
C TYR A 177 29.22 45.70 25.01
N LYS A 178 28.35 46.65 24.70
CA LYS A 178 26.91 46.37 24.59
C LYS A 178 26.65 45.68 23.27
N ARG A 179 25.92 44.57 23.34
CA ARG A 179 25.48 43.83 22.15
C ARG A 179 24.75 44.73 21.14
N ALA A 180 23.83 45.57 21.61
CA ALA A 180 23.06 46.48 20.76
C ALA A 180 23.94 47.46 19.95
N ASP A 181 25.08 47.87 20.49
CA ASP A 181 26.02 48.76 19.78
C ASP A 181 26.74 48.02 18.66
N ILE A 182 27.12 46.75 18.89
CA ILE A 182 27.70 45.87 17.87
C ILE A 182 26.68 45.62 16.76
N GLU A 183 25.47 45.18 17.11
CA GLU A 183 24.40 44.87 16.15
C GLU A 183 24.03 46.08 15.27
N LYS A 184 23.95 47.27 15.88
CA LYS A 184 23.71 48.52 15.13
C LYS A 184 24.78 48.80 14.08
N LEU A 185 26.05 48.51 14.38
CA LEU A 185 27.13 48.69 13.41
C LEU A 185 27.09 47.63 12.29
N LEU A 186 26.61 46.42 12.59
CA LEU A 186 26.42 45.34 11.62
C LEU A 186 25.27 45.61 10.62
N GLU A 187 24.38 46.57 10.88
CA GLU A 187 23.36 47.01 9.92
C GLU A 187 23.92 47.82 8.74
N LYS A 188 25.21 48.23 8.80
CA LYS A 188 25.88 48.94 7.71
C LYS A 188 25.91 48.08 6.43
N ASN A 189 25.84 48.74 5.27
CA ASN A 189 25.77 48.08 3.95
C ASN A 189 26.94 47.12 3.67
N CYS A 190 28.13 47.37 4.23
CA CYS A 190 29.29 46.49 4.09
C CYS A 190 29.11 45.13 4.78
N PHE A 191 28.30 45.04 5.83
CA PHE A 191 28.09 43.81 6.61
C PHE A 191 26.73 43.18 6.37
N LYS A 192 25.70 43.95 5.97
CA LYS A 192 24.33 43.44 5.81
C LYS A 192 24.27 42.16 4.95
N GLY A 193 23.78 41.06 5.55
CA GLY A 193 23.67 39.74 4.91
C GLY A 193 24.96 38.91 4.81
N ARG A 194 26.06 39.43 5.35
CA ARG A 194 27.44 38.91 5.24
C ARG A 194 28.07 38.62 6.61
N PHE A 195 27.26 38.36 7.62
CA PHE A 195 27.71 37.88 8.93
C PHE A 195 26.67 36.96 9.57
N VAL A 196 27.13 36.11 10.48
CA VAL A 196 26.31 35.35 11.43
C VAL A 196 26.87 35.59 12.84
N THR A 197 26.02 35.43 13.84
CA THR A 197 26.36 35.71 15.24
C THR A 197 26.25 34.45 16.08
N ALA A 198 27.16 34.30 17.04
CA ALA A 198 27.13 33.20 17.99
C ALA A 198 27.43 33.64 19.43
N ILE A 199 27.04 32.80 20.38
CA ILE A 199 27.35 33.00 21.81
C ILE A 199 28.06 31.76 22.37
N GLY A 200 28.99 31.96 23.30
CA GLY A 200 29.64 30.85 24.00
C GLY A 200 28.65 30.12 24.93
N TYR A 201 28.49 28.81 24.73
CA TYR A 201 27.54 27.96 25.48
C TYR A 201 27.90 27.87 26.96
N SER A 202 29.19 27.65 27.25
CA SER A 202 29.69 27.41 28.60
C SER A 202 29.49 28.61 29.54
N GLU A 203 29.41 29.79 28.95
CA GLU A 203 29.29 31.06 29.61
C GLU A 203 27.86 31.26 30.10
N TRP A 204 26.83 31.09 29.26
CA TRP A 204 25.45 31.37 29.70
C TRP A 204 24.76 30.21 30.40
N ASP A 205 25.19 28.95 30.21
CA ASP A 205 24.57 27.78 30.85
C ASP A 205 24.56 27.90 32.39
N GLN A 206 25.63 28.51 32.94
CA GLN A 206 25.81 28.76 34.36
C GLN A 206 24.88 29.84 34.95
N SER A 207 24.13 30.58 34.10
CA SER A 207 23.15 31.57 34.54
C SER A 207 21.90 30.92 35.11
N ARG A 208 21.52 31.30 36.34
CA ARG A 208 20.29 30.80 36.97
C ARG A 208 19.04 31.44 36.38
N TRP A 209 17.99 30.65 36.22
CA TRP A 209 16.68 31.09 35.73
C TRP A 209 15.94 32.03 36.69
N ASP A 210 16.27 32.04 37.98
CA ASP A 210 15.56 32.80 39.01
C ASP A 210 15.88 34.31 39.02
N GLN A 211 17.02 34.74 38.47
CA GLN A 211 17.48 36.14 38.55
C GLN A 211 17.53 36.87 37.20
N SER A 212 17.80 36.16 36.10
CA SER A 212 18.04 36.78 34.78
C SER A 212 17.38 36.06 33.61
N ALA A 213 16.24 35.38 33.83
CA ALA A 213 15.54 34.59 32.79
C ALA A 213 15.28 35.36 31.48
N ALA A 214 14.82 36.61 31.56
CA ALA A 214 14.52 37.42 30.38
C ALA A 214 15.79 37.75 29.57
N GLU A 215 16.88 38.08 30.25
CA GLU A 215 18.17 38.39 29.64
C GLU A 215 18.80 37.13 29.03
N LYS A 216 18.79 36.00 29.77
CA LYS A 216 19.25 34.69 29.28
C LYS A 216 18.49 34.27 28.02
N ARG A 217 17.16 34.37 28.02
CA ARG A 217 16.30 34.06 26.87
C ARG A 217 16.59 34.98 25.68
N THR A 218 16.76 36.28 25.94
CA THR A 218 17.10 37.25 24.90
C THR A 218 18.46 36.92 24.29
N LEU A 219 19.49 36.68 25.10
CA LEU A 219 20.85 36.38 24.65
C LEU A 219 20.88 35.18 23.71
N ILE A 220 20.25 34.06 24.11
CA ILE A 220 20.22 32.80 23.36
C ILE A 220 19.43 32.94 22.05
N ASN A 221 18.22 33.51 22.10
CA ASN A 221 17.32 33.52 20.95
C ASN A 221 17.67 34.57 19.88
N SER A 222 18.46 35.58 20.24
CA SER A 222 18.87 36.62 19.29
C SER A 222 20.18 36.29 18.56
N ALA A 223 20.97 35.33 19.03
CA ALA A 223 22.11 34.82 18.27
C ALA A 223 21.66 33.78 17.23
N ASN A 224 22.42 33.59 16.14
CA ASN A 224 22.09 32.57 15.15
C ASN A 224 22.33 31.15 15.69
N PHE A 225 23.36 30.95 16.50
CA PHE A 225 23.65 29.67 17.17
C PHE A 225 24.53 29.85 18.42
N SER A 226 24.71 28.79 19.20
CA SER A 226 25.70 28.75 20.29
C SER A 226 26.93 27.94 19.89
N LEU A 227 28.12 28.33 20.35
CA LEU A 227 29.37 27.57 20.19
C LEU A 227 29.72 26.84 21.49
N THR A 228 30.18 25.60 21.38
CA THR A 228 30.61 24.79 22.53
C THR A 228 31.89 24.03 22.22
N ASN A 229 32.78 23.95 23.22
CA ASN A 229 34.02 23.17 23.18
C ASN A 229 33.91 21.88 24.02
N LEU A 230 32.68 21.45 24.34
CA LEU A 230 32.44 20.29 25.17
C LEU A 230 32.75 18.99 24.41
N ASP A 231 33.77 18.26 24.87
CA ASP A 231 34.23 17.01 24.22
C ASP A 231 33.26 15.80 24.39
N ASN A 232 32.05 16.00 24.93
CA ASN A 232 31.05 14.95 25.13
C ASN A 232 29.80 15.17 24.25
N PRO A 233 29.69 14.49 23.09
CA PRO A 233 28.54 14.62 22.19
C PRO A 233 27.19 14.31 22.83
N ALA A 234 27.12 13.31 23.71
CA ALA A 234 25.86 12.95 24.37
C ALA A 234 25.35 14.08 25.27
N LYS A 235 26.26 14.80 25.93
CA LYS A 235 25.92 15.96 26.74
C LYS A 235 25.51 17.16 25.88
N ILE A 236 26.14 17.37 24.73
CA ILE A 236 25.70 18.40 23.78
C ILE A 236 24.27 18.12 23.30
N GLU A 237 23.94 16.86 23.00
CA GLU A 237 22.60 16.49 22.58
C GLU A 237 21.55 16.65 23.70
N GLU A 238 21.89 16.31 24.95
CA GLU A 238 21.06 16.61 26.12
C GLU A 238 20.77 18.12 26.23
N ASN A 239 21.81 18.94 26.05
CA ASN A 239 21.71 20.40 26.08
C ASN A 239 20.82 20.97 24.96
N ARG A 240 20.92 20.44 23.74
CA ARG A 240 20.05 20.82 22.62
C ARG A 240 18.58 20.49 22.90
N LYS A 241 18.31 19.32 23.49
CA LYS A 241 16.95 18.90 23.90
C LYS A 241 16.38 19.81 24.99
N ASP A 242 17.19 20.19 25.98
CA ASP A 242 16.76 21.12 27.03
C ASP A 242 16.43 22.51 26.44
N LEU A 243 17.27 23.04 25.55
CA LEU A 243 17.00 24.30 24.86
C LEU A 243 15.68 24.26 24.08
N SER A 244 15.48 23.20 23.29
CA SER A 244 14.26 23.00 22.49
C SER A 244 13.01 22.90 23.37
N ALA A 245 13.06 22.10 24.46
CA ALA A 245 11.96 21.96 25.42
C ALA A 245 11.56 23.29 26.08
N ASN A 246 12.52 24.20 26.27
CA ASN A 246 12.31 25.53 26.84
C ASN A 246 11.97 26.63 25.81
N LYS A 247 11.79 26.27 24.53
CA LYS A 247 11.55 27.19 23.40
C LYS A 247 12.66 28.24 23.27
N LEU A 248 13.90 27.78 23.34
CA LEU A 248 15.10 28.54 23.08
C LEU A 248 15.75 28.09 21.76
N ASN A 249 16.61 28.93 21.19
CA ASN A 249 17.42 28.53 20.03
C ASN A 249 18.30 27.32 20.41
N SER A 250 17.96 26.15 19.88
CA SER A 250 18.63 24.88 20.15
C SER A 250 19.78 24.55 19.18
N LEU A 251 20.11 25.45 18.25
CA LEU A 251 21.24 25.26 17.36
C LEU A 251 22.56 25.51 18.12
N VAL A 252 23.22 24.41 18.48
CA VAL A 252 24.51 24.40 19.16
C VAL A 252 25.54 23.75 18.23
N LEU A 253 26.63 24.43 17.92
CA LEU A 253 27.72 23.95 17.07
C LEU A 253 28.97 23.69 17.91
N HIS A 254 29.68 22.60 17.61
CA HIS A 254 30.93 22.27 18.28
C HIS A 254 32.11 23.00 17.63
N SER A 255 33.09 23.42 18.42
CA SER A 255 34.36 23.98 17.94
C SER A 255 35.51 23.55 18.85
N SER A 256 36.75 23.70 18.38
CA SER A 256 37.92 23.35 19.20
C SER A 256 38.20 24.34 20.32
N ASP A 257 37.84 25.62 20.13
CA ASP A 257 38.20 26.75 21.00
C ASP A 257 39.72 26.77 21.26
N ALA A 258 40.47 26.62 20.16
CA ALA A 258 41.90 26.29 20.23
C ALA A 258 42.75 27.51 20.62
N HIS A 259 43.15 27.58 21.88
CA HIS A 259 44.17 28.50 22.39
C HIS A 259 45.59 27.93 22.37
N GLU A 260 45.74 26.65 22.06
CA GLU A 260 47.02 25.92 22.04
C GLU A 260 47.08 24.94 20.86
N ILE A 261 48.30 24.56 20.47
CA ILE A 261 48.57 23.80 19.24
C ILE A 261 47.87 22.44 19.20
N ASP A 262 47.70 21.79 20.35
CA ASP A 262 47.11 20.46 20.45
C ASP A 262 45.58 20.47 20.28
N ARG A 263 44.92 21.60 20.58
CA ARG A 263 43.48 21.78 20.36
C ARG A 263 43.13 22.11 18.90
N VAL A 264 44.08 22.61 18.10
CA VAL A 264 43.82 22.97 16.70
C VAL A 264 43.28 21.75 15.92
N GLY A 265 42.07 21.91 15.36
CA GLY A 265 41.39 20.87 14.58
C GLY A 265 40.70 19.78 15.39
N GLN A 266 40.64 19.90 16.73
CA GLN A 266 39.88 19.01 17.61
C GLN A 266 38.37 19.33 17.56
N THR A 267 37.79 19.34 16.36
CA THR A 267 36.36 19.57 16.16
C THR A 267 35.64 18.25 15.89
N MET A 268 34.46 18.08 16.49
CA MET A 268 33.51 17.01 16.19
C MET A 268 32.37 17.49 15.27
N LEU A 269 32.41 18.75 14.82
CA LEU A 269 31.36 19.35 14.00
C LEU A 269 31.50 18.93 12.54
N TRP A 270 30.48 18.25 12.05
CA TRP A 270 30.25 17.97 10.65
C TRP A 270 29.12 18.84 10.13
N ILE A 271 29.36 19.55 9.04
CA ILE A 271 28.36 20.31 8.31
C ILE A 271 28.20 19.72 6.92
N LYS A 272 26.95 19.47 6.52
CA LYS A 272 26.57 19.02 5.18
C LYS A 272 26.32 20.22 4.29
N ALA A 273 27.40 20.78 3.76
CA ALA A 273 27.34 21.92 2.86
C ALA A 273 28.65 22.06 2.09
N ASP A 274 28.62 22.89 1.05
CA ASP A 274 29.85 23.40 0.47
C ASP A 274 30.61 24.26 1.50
N PRO A 275 31.96 24.17 1.57
CA PRO A 275 32.84 25.05 2.34
C PRO A 275 32.76 26.51 1.89
N SER A 276 31.63 27.15 2.14
CA SER A 276 31.35 28.56 1.84
C SER A 276 30.51 29.21 2.94
N PHE A 277 30.53 30.53 3.02
CA PHE A 277 29.66 31.23 3.95
C PHE A 277 28.15 31.01 3.64
N ALA A 278 27.79 30.80 2.36
CA ALA A 278 26.43 30.42 1.97
C ALA A 278 26.03 29.05 2.54
N GLY A 279 26.94 28.07 2.53
CA GLY A 279 26.74 26.77 3.18
C GLY A 279 26.49 26.88 4.67
N LEU A 280 27.24 27.76 5.37
CA LEU A 280 27.00 28.04 6.78
C LEU A 280 25.63 28.69 7.03
N LYS A 281 25.18 29.58 6.14
CA LYS A 281 23.83 30.15 6.22
C LYS A 281 22.74 29.08 6.03
N GLN A 282 22.98 28.08 5.19
CA GLN A 282 22.02 27.01 4.95
C GLN A 282 21.82 26.10 6.19
N VAL A 283 22.83 25.97 7.06
CA VAL A 283 22.69 25.33 8.37
C VAL A 283 21.64 26.02 9.25
N LEU A 284 21.44 27.33 9.11
CA LEU A 284 20.43 28.06 9.87
C LEU A 284 19.00 27.71 9.42
N ASN A 285 18.83 27.29 8.16
CA ASN A 285 17.55 26.92 7.59
C ASN A 285 17.20 25.45 7.87
N GLU A 286 18.20 24.55 7.81
CA GLU A 286 18.01 23.09 7.91
C GLU A 286 18.99 22.44 8.92
N PRO A 287 18.97 22.85 10.20
CA PRO A 287 19.99 22.45 11.18
C PRO A 287 19.99 20.93 11.47
N GLU A 288 18.82 20.30 11.52
CA GLU A 288 18.67 18.87 11.83
C GLU A 288 19.24 17.96 10.72
N ALA A 289 19.08 18.38 9.46
CA ALA A 289 19.54 17.60 8.30
C ALA A 289 21.02 17.85 7.96
N ARG A 290 21.58 19.00 8.38
CA ARG A 290 22.90 19.47 7.94
C ARG A 290 23.96 19.54 9.04
N VAL A 291 23.63 19.29 10.30
CA VAL A 291 24.60 19.31 11.41
C VAL A 291 24.69 17.96 12.10
N PHE A 292 25.90 17.43 12.21
CA PHE A 292 26.20 16.26 13.02
C PHE A 292 27.38 16.54 13.95
N ILE A 293 27.28 16.11 15.22
CA ILE A 293 28.36 16.25 16.20
C ILE A 293 28.78 14.87 16.67
N GLY A 294 29.99 14.46 16.32
CA GLY A 294 30.56 13.17 16.69
C GLY A 294 31.73 12.77 15.82
N ALA A 295 32.16 11.51 15.93
CA ALA A 295 33.30 10.99 15.16
C ALA A 295 33.02 10.95 13.65
N THR A 296 31.90 10.36 13.24
CA THR A 296 31.49 10.20 11.84
C THR A 296 29.97 10.28 11.71
N PRO A 297 29.42 11.00 10.70
CA PRO A 297 27.98 11.03 10.44
C PRO A 297 27.42 9.64 10.15
N PRO A 298 26.13 9.38 10.44
CA PRO A 298 25.50 8.11 10.14
C PRO A 298 25.53 7.80 8.65
N ASN A 299 25.85 6.55 8.30
CA ASN A 299 25.76 6.03 6.95
C ASN A 299 24.89 4.77 6.94
N TYR A 300 23.61 4.94 6.59
CA TYR A 300 22.65 3.84 6.58
C TYR A 300 22.61 3.08 5.24
N LYS A 301 23.23 3.61 4.18
CA LYS A 301 23.14 3.06 2.82
C LYS A 301 24.27 2.07 2.56
N PRO A 302 23.99 0.85 2.07
CA PRO A 302 25.03 -0.04 1.55
C PRO A 302 25.68 0.55 0.28
N ASP A 303 27.00 0.61 0.22
CA ASP A 303 27.71 1.28 -0.89
C ASP A 303 27.48 0.61 -2.26
N HIS A 304 27.28 -0.71 -2.30
CA HIS A 304 26.92 -1.46 -3.52
C HIS A 304 25.50 -1.17 -4.04
N LYS A 305 24.71 -0.34 -3.32
CA LYS A 305 23.38 0.15 -3.70
C LYS A 305 23.35 1.67 -3.91
N VAL A 306 24.50 2.31 -4.06
CA VAL A 306 24.60 3.74 -4.33
C VAL A 306 25.36 3.95 -5.63
N ILE A 307 24.74 4.68 -6.56
CA ILE A 307 25.38 5.11 -7.80
C ILE A 307 26.28 6.30 -7.49
N SER A 308 27.57 6.18 -7.75
CA SER A 308 28.54 7.26 -7.55
C SER A 308 28.75 8.11 -8.79
N ARG A 309 28.69 7.51 -9.99
CA ARG A 309 28.99 8.18 -11.25
C ARG A 309 28.38 7.45 -12.44
N ILE A 310 27.95 8.22 -13.44
CA ILE A 310 27.65 7.75 -14.79
C ILE A 310 28.78 8.14 -15.75
N SER A 311 29.14 7.24 -16.67
CA SER A 311 30.13 7.48 -17.73
C SER A 311 29.59 7.04 -19.09
N ILE A 312 29.68 7.94 -20.08
CA ILE A 312 29.28 7.71 -21.46
C ILE A 312 30.46 8.16 -22.36
N PRO A 313 31.36 7.23 -22.75
CA PRO A 313 32.56 7.57 -23.49
C PRO A 313 32.29 8.23 -24.85
N SER A 314 31.31 7.73 -25.60
CA SER A 314 30.89 8.32 -26.87
C SER A 314 29.44 7.97 -27.16
N SER A 315 28.69 8.92 -27.71
CA SER A 315 27.24 8.81 -27.91
C SER A 315 26.76 9.40 -29.24
N ASN A 316 27.63 9.45 -30.25
CA ASN A 316 27.32 10.05 -31.56
C ASN A 316 26.77 11.50 -31.45
N GLY A 317 27.30 12.26 -30.49
CA GLY A 317 27.01 13.67 -30.24
C GLY A 317 25.93 13.96 -29.19
N TRP A 318 25.08 13.00 -28.82
CA TRP A 318 23.96 13.22 -27.90
C TRP A 318 24.41 13.75 -26.53
N PHE A 319 25.47 13.17 -25.98
CA PHE A 319 26.22 13.63 -24.82
C PHE A 319 27.61 14.12 -25.26
N PRO A 320 28.28 14.97 -24.46
CA PRO A 320 29.68 15.32 -24.69
C PRO A 320 30.57 14.07 -24.82
N GLU A 321 31.64 14.15 -25.61
CA GLU A 321 32.64 13.07 -25.66
C GLU A 321 33.27 12.89 -24.27
N ASN A 322 33.41 11.63 -23.83
CA ASN A 322 33.79 11.25 -22.47
C ASN A 322 32.94 11.93 -21.39
N PHE A 323 31.62 11.93 -21.58
CA PHE A 323 30.70 12.47 -20.58
C PHE A 323 30.80 11.68 -19.28
N GLU A 324 31.08 12.40 -18.19
CA GLU A 324 31.01 11.87 -16.84
C GLU A 324 30.20 12.82 -15.97
N LEU A 325 29.38 12.25 -15.10
CA LEU A 325 28.64 12.99 -14.09
C LEU A 325 28.66 12.22 -12.78
N GLU A 326 29.18 12.86 -11.74
CA GLU A 326 29.14 12.33 -10.38
C GLU A 326 27.78 12.58 -9.74
N LEU A 327 27.31 11.63 -8.94
CA LEU A 327 26.01 11.70 -8.28
C LEU A 327 26.16 11.67 -6.77
N ASN A 328 25.39 12.53 -6.09
CA ASN A 328 25.29 12.52 -4.64
C ASN A 328 24.57 11.26 -4.17
N ARG A 329 24.99 10.75 -3.02
CA ARG A 329 24.45 9.51 -2.43
C ARG A 329 23.06 9.65 -1.81
N ASP A 330 22.62 10.87 -1.55
CA ASP A 330 21.35 11.17 -0.91
C ASP A 330 20.31 11.56 -1.96
N LEU A 331 19.89 12.83 -2.03
CA LEU A 331 18.91 13.31 -3.02
C LEU A 331 19.60 14.15 -4.11
N ALA A 332 19.57 13.64 -5.35
CA ALA A 332 19.94 14.36 -6.55
C ALA A 332 18.68 14.74 -7.35
N THR A 333 18.55 16.01 -7.70
CA THR A 333 17.37 16.52 -8.43
C THR A 333 17.74 17.07 -9.79
N LEU A 334 17.06 16.61 -10.84
CA LEU A 334 17.28 17.02 -12.22
C LEU A 334 16.21 18.04 -12.62
N ILE A 335 16.64 19.27 -12.91
CA ILE A 335 15.78 20.39 -13.30
C ILE A 335 16.17 20.94 -14.68
N GLY A 336 15.31 21.78 -15.26
CA GLY A 336 15.55 22.36 -16.58
C GLY A 336 14.26 22.63 -17.36
N GLY A 337 14.37 23.44 -18.41
CA GLY A 337 13.24 23.79 -19.28
C GLY A 337 12.61 22.59 -20.01
N ARG A 338 11.46 22.80 -20.65
CA ARG A 338 10.84 21.74 -21.48
C ARG A 338 11.77 21.36 -22.63
N GLY A 339 11.98 20.05 -22.82
CA GLY A 339 12.87 19.52 -23.86
C GLY A 339 14.37 19.66 -23.57
N SER A 340 14.78 20.04 -22.35
CA SER A 340 16.19 20.28 -22.02
C SER A 340 17.02 19.01 -21.78
N GLY A 341 16.40 17.82 -21.78
CA GLY A 341 17.12 16.55 -21.60
C GLY A 341 17.10 15.94 -20.20
N LYS A 342 16.16 16.34 -19.33
CA LYS A 342 16.06 15.81 -17.96
C LYS A 342 15.80 14.30 -17.92
N SER A 343 14.70 13.86 -18.52
CA SER A 343 14.31 12.45 -18.63
C SER A 343 15.37 11.62 -19.37
N ALA A 344 16.06 12.22 -20.35
CA ALA A 344 17.13 11.56 -21.08
C ALA A 344 18.31 11.15 -20.18
N LEU A 345 18.66 11.96 -19.19
CA LEU A 345 19.71 11.62 -18.22
C LEU A 345 19.21 10.59 -17.20
N ALA A 346 18.00 10.76 -16.67
CA ALA A 346 17.42 9.78 -15.74
C ALA A 346 17.31 8.38 -16.38
N GLU A 347 16.84 8.31 -17.63
CA GLU A 347 16.77 7.08 -18.41
C GLU A 347 18.16 6.52 -18.72
N ALA A 348 19.15 7.36 -19.04
CA ALA A 348 20.53 6.89 -19.22
C ALA A 348 21.11 6.30 -17.92
N ILE A 349 20.84 6.91 -16.77
CA ILE A 349 21.28 6.38 -15.46
C ILE A 349 20.60 5.03 -15.19
N ALA A 350 19.29 4.93 -15.38
CA ALA A 350 18.55 3.68 -15.23
C ALA A 350 19.09 2.59 -16.16
N TYR A 351 19.34 2.93 -17.43
CA TYR A 351 19.85 2.00 -18.45
C TYR A 351 21.24 1.46 -18.11
N GLY A 352 22.15 2.33 -17.67
CA GLY A 352 23.49 1.91 -17.23
C GLY A 352 23.47 1.07 -15.95
N ALA A 353 22.40 1.18 -15.16
CA ALA A 353 22.13 0.32 -14.01
C ALA A 353 21.29 -0.91 -14.36
N GLY A 354 21.01 -1.15 -15.64
CA GLY A 354 20.32 -2.33 -16.11
C GLY A 354 18.80 -2.29 -15.90
N SER A 355 18.16 -1.14 -16.14
CA SER A 355 16.70 -0.99 -16.22
C SER A 355 16.32 -0.10 -17.42
N GLU A 356 15.30 -0.47 -18.19
CA GLU A 356 14.90 0.24 -19.41
C GLU A 356 13.46 0.79 -19.31
N ASP A 357 13.22 1.99 -19.84
CA ASP A 357 11.85 2.47 -20.08
C ASP A 357 11.27 1.82 -21.34
N GLU A 358 10.34 0.89 -21.14
CA GLU A 358 9.70 0.18 -22.24
C GLU A 358 8.62 0.98 -22.97
N THR A 359 8.27 2.18 -22.50
CA THR A 359 7.23 2.98 -23.16
C THR A 359 7.68 3.46 -24.55
N ASP A 360 6.74 3.59 -25.48
CA ASP A 360 7.02 4.18 -26.81
C ASP A 360 7.49 5.65 -26.72
N GLY A 361 7.23 6.29 -25.58
CA GLY A 361 7.63 7.64 -25.25
C GLY A 361 9.10 7.79 -24.82
N ALA A 362 9.79 6.70 -24.49
CA ALA A 362 11.15 6.71 -23.97
C ALA A 362 12.17 7.43 -24.88
N PHE A 363 13.10 8.16 -24.27
CA PHE A 363 14.12 8.91 -24.99
C PHE A 363 15.07 7.98 -25.74
N LEU A 364 15.59 6.90 -25.14
CA LEU A 364 16.56 6.01 -25.80
C LEU A 364 15.92 5.34 -27.02
N LYS A 365 14.64 4.91 -26.92
CA LYS A 365 13.91 4.35 -28.07
C LYS A 365 13.76 5.34 -29.22
N LYS A 366 13.48 6.62 -28.92
CA LYS A 366 13.42 7.70 -29.91
C LYS A 366 14.80 8.01 -30.49
N ALA A 367 15.84 8.06 -29.65
CA ALA A 367 17.22 8.35 -30.03
C ALA A 367 17.85 7.24 -30.88
N ILE A 368 17.45 5.97 -30.70
CA ILE A 368 17.85 4.84 -31.56
C ILE A 368 17.33 5.02 -32.99
N LYS A 369 16.12 5.56 -33.16
CA LYS A 369 15.47 5.78 -34.46
C LYS A 369 15.90 7.11 -35.13
N HIS A 370 16.74 7.90 -34.47
CA HIS A 370 17.17 9.20 -34.97
C HIS A 370 18.22 9.10 -36.09
N LYS A 371 18.40 10.18 -36.86
CA LYS A 371 19.39 10.26 -37.97
C LYS A 371 20.84 10.05 -37.50
N ASN A 372 21.13 10.53 -36.29
CA ASN A 372 22.35 10.21 -35.55
C ASN A 372 21.95 9.26 -34.42
N PRO A 373 21.94 7.93 -34.65
CA PRO A 373 21.41 6.99 -33.68
C PRO A 373 22.35 6.86 -32.49
N ILE A 374 21.79 6.82 -31.28
CA ILE A 374 22.56 6.52 -30.05
C ILE A 374 22.87 5.02 -29.90
N LYS A 375 22.32 4.17 -30.78
CA LYS A 375 22.49 2.70 -30.74
C LYS A 375 23.96 2.28 -30.69
N GLY A 376 24.28 1.35 -29.80
CA GLY A 376 25.63 0.84 -29.56
C GLY A 376 26.47 1.68 -28.58
N THR A 377 25.96 2.83 -28.13
CA THR A 377 26.58 3.64 -27.07
C THR A 377 26.71 2.81 -25.79
N LYS A 378 27.90 2.79 -25.20
CA LYS A 378 28.16 2.19 -23.89
C LYS A 378 27.77 3.19 -22.81
N ILE A 379 26.88 2.78 -21.92
CA ILE A 379 26.54 3.53 -20.71
C ILE A 379 27.02 2.72 -19.53
N SER A 380 27.90 3.31 -18.73
CA SER A 380 28.50 2.68 -17.55
C SER A 380 28.07 3.40 -16.27
N ILE A 381 27.76 2.62 -15.24
CA ILE A 381 27.50 3.10 -13.88
C ILE A 381 28.59 2.58 -12.96
N VAL A 382 29.19 3.49 -12.19
CA VAL A 382 30.13 3.17 -11.11
C VAL A 382 29.39 3.26 -9.79
N TRP A 383 29.39 2.17 -9.03
CA TRP A 383 28.78 2.07 -7.71
C TRP A 383 29.75 2.60 -6.63
N ALA A 384 29.24 2.99 -5.46
CA ALA A 384 30.07 3.60 -4.42
C ALA A 384 31.09 2.63 -3.79
N ASP A 385 30.88 1.32 -3.93
CA ASP A 385 31.85 0.27 -3.58
C ASP A 385 32.95 0.08 -4.63
N GLY A 386 32.90 0.83 -5.75
CA GLY A 386 33.84 0.76 -6.87
C GLY A 386 33.47 -0.25 -7.96
N ALA A 387 32.40 -1.04 -7.79
CA ALA A 387 31.92 -1.93 -8.85
C ALA A 387 31.41 -1.12 -10.05
N THR A 388 31.40 -1.73 -11.24
CA THR A 388 30.91 -1.07 -12.47
C THR A 388 29.95 -1.99 -13.22
N THR A 389 28.83 -1.43 -13.67
CA THR A 389 27.90 -2.08 -14.62
C THR A 389 27.92 -1.33 -15.94
N GLU A 390 27.93 -2.04 -17.07
CA GLU A 390 27.97 -1.46 -18.41
C GLU A 390 26.95 -2.15 -19.31
N PHE A 391 26.15 -1.34 -20.02
CA PHE A 391 25.22 -1.83 -21.02
C PHE A 391 25.36 -1.02 -22.33
N LYS A 392 25.06 -1.68 -23.46
CA LYS A 392 25.05 -1.04 -24.77
C LYS A 392 23.63 -0.73 -25.22
N VAL A 393 23.40 0.50 -25.66
CA VAL A 393 22.07 0.95 -26.07
C VAL A 393 21.56 0.13 -27.26
N GLY A 394 20.43 -0.53 -27.07
CA GLY A 394 19.75 -1.40 -28.04
C GLY A 394 20.13 -2.88 -27.97
N GLU A 395 20.91 -3.30 -26.95
CA GLU A 395 21.25 -4.70 -26.66
C GLU A 395 20.69 -5.19 -25.31
N PHE A 396 19.80 -4.41 -24.71
CA PHE A 396 19.14 -4.78 -23.45
C PHE A 396 18.11 -5.89 -23.67
N SER A 397 18.05 -6.86 -22.75
CA SER A 397 17.19 -8.03 -22.88
C SER A 397 16.20 -8.16 -21.72
N GLU A 398 16.67 -7.99 -20.48
CA GLU A 398 15.86 -8.10 -19.27
C GLU A 398 16.38 -7.16 -18.17
N ASP A 399 15.44 -6.63 -17.35
CA ASP A 399 15.75 -5.79 -16.19
C ASP A 399 16.57 -6.58 -15.15
N GLN A 400 17.68 -5.99 -14.70
CA GLN A 400 18.61 -6.61 -13.73
C GLN A 400 18.20 -6.34 -12.28
N GLY A 401 17.19 -5.52 -12.03
CA GLY A 401 16.63 -5.22 -10.72
C GLY A 401 17.58 -4.45 -9.80
N LEU A 402 18.62 -3.80 -10.32
CA LEU A 402 19.62 -3.07 -9.52
C LEU A 402 19.14 -1.70 -9.04
N VAL A 403 18.23 -1.08 -9.78
CA VAL A 403 17.58 0.20 -9.45
C VAL A 403 16.06 0.04 -9.54
N ARG A 404 15.33 0.99 -8.97
CA ARG A 404 13.88 1.12 -9.18
C ARG A 404 13.63 2.39 -9.96
N TYR A 405 13.30 2.25 -11.24
CA TYR A 405 13.01 3.38 -12.12
C TYR A 405 11.50 3.53 -12.31
N LEU A 406 10.99 4.74 -12.10
CA LEU A 406 9.62 5.14 -12.36
C LEU A 406 9.61 6.17 -13.50
N PRO A 407 9.52 5.74 -14.77
CA PRO A 407 9.43 6.64 -15.91
C PRO A 407 8.13 7.43 -15.90
N GLN A 408 8.16 8.65 -16.46
CA GLN A 408 7.00 9.55 -16.53
C GLN A 408 5.77 8.84 -17.12
N GLY A 409 5.92 8.20 -18.28
CA GLY A 409 4.80 7.54 -18.96
C GLY A 409 4.19 6.37 -18.18
N VAL A 410 5.00 5.67 -17.37
CA VAL A 410 4.52 4.58 -16.52
C VAL A 410 3.73 5.14 -15.33
N VAL A 411 4.21 6.21 -14.70
CA VAL A 411 3.49 6.88 -13.61
C VAL A 411 2.15 7.40 -14.10
N GLU A 412 2.10 8.06 -15.26
CA GLU A 412 0.87 8.52 -15.89
C GLU A 412 -0.10 7.37 -16.22
N ASP A 413 0.41 6.26 -16.77
CA ASP A 413 -0.41 5.09 -17.10
C ASP A 413 -1.03 4.48 -15.84
N LEU A 414 -0.23 4.26 -14.78
CA LEU A 414 -0.68 3.74 -13.49
C LEU A 414 -1.68 4.66 -12.80
N CYS A 415 -1.49 5.97 -12.89
CA CYS A 415 -2.35 6.95 -12.24
C CYS A 415 -3.61 7.29 -13.07
N SER A 416 -3.74 6.76 -14.29
CA SER A 416 -4.92 7.00 -15.12
C SER A 416 -6.18 6.32 -14.55
N HIS A 417 -7.37 6.85 -14.88
CA HIS A 417 -8.64 6.25 -14.46
C HIS A 417 -8.87 4.84 -15.02
N LYS A 418 -8.24 4.49 -16.14
CA LYS A 418 -8.46 3.20 -16.82
C LYS A 418 -7.66 2.05 -16.22
N ASN A 419 -6.62 2.34 -15.43
CA ASN A 419 -5.64 1.35 -14.98
C ASN A 419 -5.55 1.24 -13.45
N SER A 420 -6.60 1.59 -12.71
CA SER A 420 -6.64 1.44 -11.24
C SER A 420 -6.28 0.02 -10.79
N GLU A 421 -6.65 -1.00 -11.56
CA GLU A 421 -6.26 -2.40 -11.30
C GLU A 421 -4.73 -2.62 -11.37
N LYS A 422 -4.03 -1.97 -12.32
CA LYS A 422 -2.56 -2.06 -12.40
C LYS A 422 -1.92 -1.41 -11.18
N LEU A 423 -2.44 -0.24 -10.76
CA LEU A 423 -1.98 0.44 -9.56
C LEU A 423 -2.19 -0.46 -8.35
N GLN A 424 -3.38 -1.03 -8.16
CA GLN A 424 -3.69 -1.96 -7.07
C GLN A 424 -2.73 -3.15 -7.03
N LYS A 425 -2.42 -3.77 -8.18
CA LYS A 425 -1.40 -4.83 -8.25
C LYS A 425 0.00 -4.35 -7.82
N GLN A 426 0.38 -3.13 -8.16
CA GLN A 426 1.65 -2.57 -7.68
C GLN A 426 1.63 -2.39 -6.15
N ILE A 427 0.50 -1.99 -5.58
CA ILE A 427 0.34 -1.94 -4.12
C ILE A 427 0.51 -3.34 -3.53
N GLU A 428 -0.24 -4.33 -4.02
CA GLU A 428 -0.15 -5.73 -3.58
C GLU A 428 1.28 -6.28 -3.66
N ASN A 429 2.02 -5.95 -4.72
CA ASN A 429 3.43 -6.32 -4.87
C ASN A 429 4.34 -5.65 -3.82
N VAL A 430 4.12 -4.37 -3.52
CA VAL A 430 4.87 -3.66 -2.47
C VAL A 430 4.57 -4.27 -1.09
N ILE A 431 3.31 -4.62 -0.82
CA ILE A 431 2.92 -5.33 0.42
C ILE A 431 3.64 -6.67 0.50
N PHE A 432 3.59 -7.45 -0.57
CA PHE A 432 4.22 -8.77 -0.62
C PHE A 432 5.73 -8.70 -0.38
N GLN A 433 6.39 -7.66 -0.92
CA GLN A 433 7.81 -7.40 -0.69
C GLN A 433 8.13 -7.00 0.76
N ALA A 434 7.18 -6.41 1.47
CA ALA A 434 7.33 -6.04 2.88
C ALA A 434 7.11 -7.22 3.85
N LEU A 435 6.36 -8.26 3.46
CA LEU A 435 6.16 -9.47 4.26
C LEU A 435 7.48 -10.23 4.44
N ASP A 436 7.68 -10.83 5.62
CA ASP A 436 8.82 -11.71 5.86
C ASP A 436 8.69 -13.06 5.11
N GLU A 437 9.78 -13.81 4.96
CA GLU A 437 9.75 -15.09 4.23
C GLU A 437 8.79 -16.12 4.84
N THR A 438 8.52 -16.04 6.16
CA THR A 438 7.62 -16.96 6.85
C THR A 438 6.16 -16.64 6.58
N GLU A 439 5.82 -15.35 6.52
CA GLU A 439 4.50 -14.81 6.20
C GLU A 439 4.13 -15.00 4.73
N ARG A 440 5.13 -15.01 3.83
CA ARG A 440 4.91 -15.31 2.41
C ARG A 440 4.46 -16.75 2.16
N MET A 441 4.59 -17.65 3.14
CA MET A 441 4.22 -19.07 3.03
C MET A 441 4.82 -19.75 1.78
N GLY A 442 6.00 -19.30 1.32
CA GLY A 442 6.66 -19.78 0.11
C GLY A 442 5.95 -19.44 -1.22
N ALA A 443 5.08 -18.44 -1.24
CA ALA A 443 4.51 -17.88 -2.48
C ALA A 443 5.55 -17.05 -3.23
N SER A 444 5.43 -16.92 -4.55
CA SER A 444 6.29 -16.04 -5.38
C SER A 444 5.76 -14.61 -5.51
N ASP A 445 4.46 -14.42 -5.35
CA ASP A 445 3.78 -13.12 -5.43
C ASP A 445 2.52 -13.09 -4.55
N PHE A 446 1.89 -11.91 -4.46
CA PHE A 446 0.69 -11.72 -3.65
C PHE A 446 -0.52 -12.52 -4.17
N ASP A 447 -0.63 -12.70 -5.49
CA ASP A 447 -1.72 -13.45 -6.10
C ASP A 447 -1.67 -14.93 -5.67
N GLU A 448 -0.49 -15.54 -5.69
CA GLU A 448 -0.28 -16.90 -5.23
C GLU A 448 -0.52 -17.04 -3.72
N LEU A 449 -0.03 -16.09 -2.91
CA LEU A 449 -0.29 -16.07 -1.46
C LEU A 449 -1.80 -16.03 -1.19
N ARG A 450 -2.51 -15.15 -1.88
CA ARG A 450 -3.97 -15.01 -1.78
C ARG A 450 -4.69 -16.31 -2.16
N VAL A 451 -4.30 -16.94 -3.26
CA VAL A 451 -4.89 -18.23 -3.68
C VAL A 451 -4.63 -19.32 -2.64
N ARG A 452 -3.40 -19.43 -2.11
CA ARG A 452 -3.06 -20.44 -1.08
C ARG A 452 -3.90 -20.26 0.17
N VAL A 453 -4.00 -19.04 0.69
CA VAL A 453 -4.74 -18.73 1.92
C VAL A 453 -6.26 -18.89 1.74
N LEU A 454 -6.80 -18.56 0.57
CA LEU A 454 -8.25 -18.59 0.32
C LEU A 454 -8.78 -19.89 -0.32
N SER A 455 -7.90 -20.84 -0.66
CA SER A 455 -8.25 -22.08 -1.35
C SER A 455 -9.32 -22.93 -0.63
N GLY A 456 -9.31 -22.96 0.70
CA GLY A 456 -10.32 -23.66 1.51
C GLY A 456 -11.74 -23.12 1.28
N PHE A 457 -11.89 -21.78 1.24
CA PHE A 457 -13.19 -21.15 0.97
C PHE A 457 -13.69 -21.44 -0.44
N GLN A 458 -12.80 -21.48 -1.43
CA GLN A 458 -13.17 -21.81 -2.81
C GLN A 458 -13.77 -23.22 -2.91
N TYR A 459 -13.13 -24.20 -2.25
CA TYR A 459 -13.66 -25.56 -2.18
C TYR A 459 -15.04 -25.63 -1.51
N GLU A 460 -15.20 -25.00 -0.34
CA GLU A 460 -16.48 -25.01 0.38
C GLU A 460 -17.62 -24.35 -0.41
N LYS A 461 -17.33 -23.22 -1.05
CA LYS A 461 -18.27 -22.52 -1.94
C LYS A 461 -18.71 -23.39 -3.11
N GLU A 462 -17.80 -24.12 -3.76
CA GLU A 462 -18.14 -25.04 -4.84
C GLU A 462 -19.08 -26.16 -4.37
N GLN A 463 -18.87 -26.71 -3.17
CA GLN A 463 -19.78 -27.70 -2.60
C GLN A 463 -21.17 -27.12 -2.35
N VAL A 464 -21.26 -25.91 -1.80
CA VAL A 464 -22.53 -25.22 -1.56
C VAL A 464 -23.26 -24.93 -2.88
N ILE A 465 -22.57 -24.43 -3.91
CA ILE A 465 -23.13 -24.19 -5.25
C ILE A 465 -23.72 -25.49 -5.82
N LYS A 466 -22.97 -26.59 -5.73
CA LYS A 466 -23.42 -27.90 -6.21
C LYS A 466 -24.70 -28.35 -5.49
N LYS A 467 -24.77 -28.18 -4.17
CA LYS A 467 -25.97 -28.51 -3.39
C LYS A 467 -27.18 -27.65 -3.77
N ILE A 468 -27.00 -26.35 -3.99
CA ILE A 468 -28.08 -25.46 -4.43
C ILE A 468 -28.61 -25.92 -5.79
N ARG A 469 -27.72 -26.22 -6.76
CA ARG A 469 -28.11 -26.73 -8.09
C ARG A 469 -28.86 -28.06 -8.00
N ASP A 470 -28.38 -29.01 -7.20
CA ASP A 470 -29.05 -30.29 -6.97
C ASP A 470 -30.47 -30.11 -6.39
N ILE A 471 -30.65 -29.16 -5.47
CA ILE A 471 -31.96 -28.84 -4.87
C ILE A 471 -32.86 -28.13 -5.89
N ASN A 472 -32.34 -27.19 -6.68
CA ASN A 472 -33.08 -26.51 -7.74
C ASN A 472 -33.62 -27.50 -8.77
N GLN A 473 -32.81 -28.48 -9.18
CA GLN A 473 -33.25 -29.55 -10.09
C GLN A 473 -34.37 -30.40 -9.49
N LYS A 474 -34.26 -30.78 -8.20
CA LYS A 474 -35.32 -31.52 -7.49
C LYS A 474 -36.61 -30.69 -7.38
N LEU A 475 -36.51 -29.41 -7.08
CA LEU A 475 -37.65 -28.48 -7.01
C LEU A 475 -38.33 -28.33 -8.37
N SER A 476 -37.55 -28.23 -9.46
CA SER A 476 -38.09 -28.20 -10.83
C SER A 476 -38.90 -29.47 -11.15
N ASN A 477 -38.33 -30.64 -10.88
CA ASN A 477 -39.01 -31.92 -11.06
C ASN A 477 -40.31 -32.03 -10.25
N LEU A 478 -40.29 -31.57 -8.99
CA LEU A 478 -41.48 -31.55 -8.12
C LEU A 478 -42.55 -30.57 -8.63
N SER A 479 -42.15 -29.37 -9.06
CA SER A 479 -43.07 -28.38 -9.63
C SER A 479 -43.74 -28.91 -10.91
N ALA A 480 -43.01 -29.62 -11.78
CA ALA A 480 -43.61 -30.26 -12.96
C ALA A 480 -44.65 -31.32 -12.59
N VAL A 481 -44.39 -32.13 -11.56
CA VAL A 481 -45.35 -33.13 -11.06
C VAL A 481 -46.61 -32.47 -10.48
N LEU A 482 -46.46 -31.36 -9.75
CA LEU A 482 -47.58 -30.62 -9.16
C LEU A 482 -48.39 -29.86 -10.22
N ALA A 483 -47.75 -29.33 -11.27
CA ALA A 483 -48.43 -28.65 -12.38
C ALA A 483 -49.35 -29.59 -13.18
N GLY A 484 -49.00 -30.87 -13.31
CA GLY A 484 -49.81 -31.89 -13.99
C GLY A 484 -51.00 -32.42 -13.17
N LEU A 485 -51.16 -31.97 -11.92
CA LEU A 485 -52.17 -32.45 -11.00
C LEU A 485 -53.62 -32.17 -11.47
N PRO A 486 -53.98 -30.96 -11.95
CA PRO A 486 -55.33 -30.67 -12.44
C PRO A 486 -55.72 -31.50 -13.66
N GLU A 487 -54.78 -31.78 -14.56
CA GLU A 487 -55.02 -32.60 -15.75
C GLU A 487 -55.26 -34.07 -15.36
N LYS A 488 -54.49 -34.59 -14.40
CA LYS A 488 -54.70 -35.94 -13.85
C LYS A 488 -56.03 -36.05 -13.10
N GLU A 489 -56.44 -35.01 -12.36
CA GLU A 489 -57.75 -34.94 -11.72
C GLU A 489 -58.89 -34.92 -12.75
N LYS A 490 -58.74 -34.15 -13.83
CA LYS A 490 -59.70 -34.14 -14.95
C LYS A 490 -59.79 -35.49 -15.66
N MET A 491 -58.65 -36.13 -15.95
CA MET A 491 -58.60 -37.48 -16.52
C MET A 491 -59.30 -38.50 -15.62
N LEU A 492 -59.10 -38.41 -14.30
CA LEU A 492 -59.76 -39.27 -13.32
C LEU A 492 -61.29 -39.09 -13.38
N ASP A 493 -61.78 -37.85 -13.42
CA ASP A 493 -63.21 -37.54 -13.50
C ASP A 493 -63.83 -37.99 -14.83
N GLU A 494 -63.13 -37.79 -15.95
CA GLU A 494 -63.56 -38.29 -17.26
C GLU A 494 -63.66 -39.81 -17.29
N LYS A 495 -62.64 -40.51 -16.74
CA LYS A 495 -62.63 -41.97 -16.64
C LYS A 495 -63.73 -42.47 -15.71
N LYS A 496 -64.00 -41.82 -14.58
CA LYS A 496 -65.15 -42.17 -13.72
C LYS A 496 -66.49 -42.03 -14.47
N ARG A 497 -66.71 -40.92 -15.18
CA ARG A 497 -67.93 -40.71 -15.99
C ARG A 497 -68.07 -41.72 -17.14
N GLU A 498 -66.96 -42.13 -17.74
CA GLU A 498 -66.93 -43.17 -18.76
C GLU A 498 -67.27 -44.54 -18.15
N PHE A 499 -66.69 -44.86 -16.98
CA PHE A 499 -66.99 -46.07 -16.21
C PHE A 499 -68.47 -46.14 -15.83
N ASP A 500 -69.04 -45.08 -15.26
CA ASP A 500 -70.45 -45.05 -14.86
C ASP A 500 -71.40 -45.23 -16.05
N ARG A 501 -71.10 -44.58 -17.19
CA ARG A 501 -71.88 -44.75 -18.43
C ARG A 501 -71.82 -46.18 -18.97
N LEU A 502 -70.63 -46.79 -18.96
CA LEU A 502 -70.43 -48.15 -19.44
C LEU A 502 -71.10 -49.17 -18.51
N ASN A 503 -71.03 -48.95 -17.19
CA ASN A 503 -71.64 -49.83 -16.19
C ASN A 503 -73.17 -49.75 -16.22
N ASN A 504 -73.74 -48.56 -16.44
CA ASN A 504 -75.19 -48.36 -16.55
C ASN A 504 -75.79 -48.83 -17.90
N SER A 505 -74.97 -49.08 -18.92
CA SER A 505 -75.40 -49.52 -20.27
C SER A 505 -75.18 -51.02 -20.52
N LEU A 506 -74.86 -51.79 -19.48
CA LEU A 506 -74.68 -53.23 -19.57
C LEU A 506 -76.01 -53.92 -19.96
N PRO A 507 -76.03 -54.79 -21.00
CA PRO A 507 -77.21 -55.57 -21.39
C PRO A 507 -77.72 -56.49 -20.26
N GLU A 508 -79.04 -56.70 -20.14
CA GLU A 508 -79.61 -57.71 -19.22
C GLU A 508 -79.36 -59.13 -19.73
N LEU A 509 -78.91 -60.04 -18.85
CA LEU A 509 -78.59 -61.44 -19.15
C LEU A 509 -79.68 -62.41 -18.62
N PRO A 510 -79.91 -63.58 -19.28
CA PRO A 510 -80.74 -64.67 -18.75
C PRO A 510 -80.21 -65.25 -17.42
N ALA A 511 -81.08 -65.80 -16.57
CA ALA A 511 -80.75 -66.23 -15.20
C ALA A 511 -79.66 -67.32 -15.10
N GLU A 512 -79.62 -68.28 -16.04
CA GLU A 512 -78.61 -69.36 -16.08
C GLU A 512 -77.20 -68.84 -16.42
N ASP A 513 -77.11 -67.77 -17.23
CA ASP A 513 -75.84 -67.13 -17.62
C ASP A 513 -75.29 -66.16 -16.56
N LYS A 514 -76.13 -65.77 -15.60
CA LYS A 514 -75.78 -64.85 -14.51
C LYS A 514 -74.84 -65.51 -13.49
N ILE A 515 -75.08 -66.79 -13.18
CA ILE A 515 -74.29 -67.59 -12.22
C ILE A 515 -72.85 -67.79 -12.72
N GLY A 516 -72.67 -68.22 -13.98
CA GLY A 516 -71.34 -68.41 -14.56
C GLY A 516 -70.54 -67.11 -14.72
N GLN A 517 -71.22 -65.97 -14.87
CA GLN A 517 -70.62 -64.64 -14.88
C GLN A 517 -70.20 -64.18 -13.48
N GLU A 518 -71.02 -64.41 -12.46
CA GLU A 518 -70.71 -64.09 -11.06
C GLU A 518 -69.48 -64.89 -10.58
N GLU A 519 -69.36 -66.16 -10.97
CA GLU A 519 -68.14 -66.96 -10.73
C GLU A 519 -66.91 -66.35 -11.43
N LEU A 520 -67.00 -65.96 -12.70
CA LEU A 520 -65.91 -65.31 -13.44
C LEU A 520 -65.46 -63.97 -12.82
N VAL A 521 -66.41 -63.21 -12.26
CA VAL A 521 -66.11 -61.98 -11.50
C VAL A 521 -65.36 -62.30 -10.22
N ALA A 522 -65.80 -63.29 -9.44
CA ALA A 522 -65.11 -63.72 -8.23
C ALA A 522 -63.68 -64.22 -8.53
N LEU A 523 -63.47 -64.96 -9.63
CA LEU A 523 -62.13 -65.37 -10.07
C LEU A 523 -61.25 -64.18 -10.48
N SER A 524 -61.84 -63.18 -11.13
CA SER A 524 -61.13 -61.96 -11.54
C SER A 524 -60.74 -61.09 -10.34
N GLU A 525 -61.58 -61.01 -9.32
CA GLU A 525 -61.25 -60.34 -8.05
C GLU A 525 -60.12 -61.07 -7.30
N LEU A 526 -60.15 -62.40 -7.29
CA LEU A 526 -59.07 -63.19 -6.72
C LEU A 526 -57.75 -62.96 -7.49
N LYS A 527 -57.81 -62.89 -8.83
CA LYS A 527 -56.66 -62.59 -9.68
C LYS A 527 -56.05 -61.23 -9.34
N LYS A 528 -56.89 -60.22 -9.11
CA LYS A 528 -56.46 -58.88 -8.69
C LYS A 528 -55.73 -58.89 -7.35
N LYS A 529 -56.14 -59.76 -6.40
CA LYS A 529 -55.42 -59.92 -5.12
C LYS A 529 -54.00 -60.48 -5.32
N PHE A 530 -53.84 -61.51 -6.17
CA PHE A 530 -52.52 -62.04 -6.55
C PHE A 530 -51.64 -60.97 -7.21
N GLU A 531 -52.17 -60.27 -8.21
CA GLU A 531 -51.43 -59.24 -8.95
C GLU A 531 -51.01 -58.07 -8.04
N THR A 532 -51.90 -57.61 -7.16
CA THR A 532 -51.59 -56.53 -6.20
C THR A 532 -50.44 -56.91 -5.28
N LYS A 533 -50.44 -58.15 -4.74
CA LYS A 533 -49.37 -58.62 -3.86
C LYS A 533 -48.05 -58.83 -4.59
N ILE A 534 -48.10 -59.30 -5.84
CA ILE A 534 -46.92 -59.43 -6.72
C ILE A 534 -46.30 -58.05 -6.99
N ILE A 535 -47.11 -57.04 -7.31
CA ILE A 535 -46.65 -55.66 -7.55
C ILE A 535 -45.99 -55.07 -6.29
N GLU A 536 -46.59 -55.29 -5.11
CA GLU A 536 -46.03 -54.85 -3.83
C GLU A 536 -44.63 -55.45 -3.57
N LEU A 537 -44.48 -56.76 -3.76
CA LEU A 537 -43.19 -57.45 -3.59
C LEU A 537 -42.15 -57.01 -4.62
N GLN A 538 -42.54 -56.81 -5.89
CA GLN A 538 -41.66 -56.25 -6.92
C GLN A 538 -41.20 -54.83 -6.58
N SER A 539 -42.08 -53.99 -6.03
CA SER A 539 -41.72 -52.65 -5.56
C SER A 539 -40.69 -52.69 -4.43
N ARG A 540 -40.84 -53.62 -3.47
CA ARG A 540 -39.85 -53.81 -2.40
C ARG A 540 -38.50 -54.27 -2.95
N LEU A 541 -38.48 -55.16 -3.94
CA LEU A 541 -37.23 -55.62 -4.58
C LEU A 541 -36.50 -54.46 -5.29
N ASN A 542 -37.23 -53.58 -5.98
CA ASN A 542 -36.66 -52.37 -6.60
C ASN A 542 -36.06 -51.42 -5.55
N LYS A 543 -36.74 -51.22 -4.41
CA LYS A 543 -36.19 -50.39 -3.31
C LYS A 543 -34.89 -50.97 -2.76
N ILE A 544 -34.77 -52.30 -2.64
CA ILE A 544 -33.50 -52.96 -2.25
C ILE A 544 -32.38 -52.63 -3.25
N GLY A 545 -32.65 -52.72 -4.57
CA GLY A 545 -31.66 -52.35 -5.59
C GLY A 545 -31.24 -50.87 -5.55
N GLN A 546 -32.16 -49.97 -5.17
CA GLN A 546 -31.82 -48.56 -4.95
C GLN A 546 -30.87 -48.38 -3.74
N VAL A 547 -31.10 -49.13 -2.65
CA VAL A 547 -30.19 -49.13 -1.49
C VAL A 547 -28.82 -49.67 -1.88
N GLU A 548 -28.74 -50.80 -2.60
CA GLU A 548 -27.47 -51.36 -3.11
C GLU A 548 -26.68 -50.32 -3.92
N THR A 549 -27.37 -49.58 -4.79
CA THR A 549 -26.76 -48.54 -5.63
C THR A 549 -26.24 -47.37 -4.79
N LYS A 550 -27.03 -46.87 -3.83
CA LYS A 550 -26.61 -45.77 -2.94
C LYS A 550 -25.40 -46.14 -2.08
N VAL A 551 -25.39 -47.36 -1.53
CA VAL A 551 -24.26 -47.90 -0.75
C VAL A 551 -23.00 -47.96 -1.61
N LYS A 552 -23.12 -48.40 -2.87
CA LYS A 552 -21.99 -48.43 -3.82
C LYS A 552 -21.44 -47.03 -4.12
N VAL A 553 -22.30 -46.03 -4.34
CA VAL A 553 -21.87 -44.65 -4.59
C VAL A 553 -21.15 -44.06 -3.37
N PHE A 554 -21.72 -44.25 -2.18
CA PHE A 554 -21.12 -43.78 -0.93
C PHE A 554 -19.73 -44.39 -0.70
N LYS A 555 -19.54 -45.68 -1.04
CA LYS A 555 -18.22 -46.33 -0.99
C LYS A 555 -17.17 -45.64 -1.86
N THR A 556 -17.53 -45.25 -3.08
CA THR A 556 -16.61 -44.51 -3.95
C THR A 556 -16.23 -43.17 -3.32
N GLN A 557 -17.20 -42.44 -2.76
CA GLN A 557 -16.97 -41.15 -2.11
C GLN A 557 -16.07 -41.28 -0.86
N VAL A 558 -16.28 -42.30 -0.03
CA VAL A 558 -15.42 -42.58 1.14
C VAL A 558 -13.99 -42.90 0.71
N LYS A 559 -13.82 -43.61 -0.42
CA LYS A 559 -12.50 -43.93 -0.96
C LYS A 559 -11.78 -42.65 -1.44
N GLU A 560 -12.45 -41.83 -2.24
CA GLU A 560 -11.91 -40.55 -2.74
C GLU A 560 -11.52 -39.63 -1.57
N TYR A 561 -12.41 -39.48 -0.58
CA TYR A 561 -12.14 -38.71 0.63
C TYR A 561 -10.91 -39.23 1.41
N ARG A 562 -10.74 -40.55 1.52
CA ARG A 562 -9.58 -41.16 2.20
C ARG A 562 -8.28 -40.89 1.44
N GLU A 563 -8.31 -40.93 0.11
CA GLU A 563 -7.14 -40.62 -0.72
C GLU A 563 -6.74 -39.14 -0.60
N GLU A 564 -7.71 -38.22 -0.64
CA GLU A 564 -7.50 -36.78 -0.47
C GLU A 564 -6.95 -36.43 0.93
N ILE A 565 -7.63 -36.87 1.98
CA ILE A 565 -7.19 -36.63 3.37
C ILE A 565 -5.85 -37.31 3.64
N GLY A 566 -5.63 -38.53 3.13
CA GLY A 566 -4.38 -39.24 3.29
C GLY A 566 -3.18 -38.47 2.70
N ALA A 567 -3.36 -37.84 1.54
CA ALA A 567 -2.33 -36.99 0.93
C ALA A 567 -2.00 -35.78 1.82
N LEU A 568 -3.02 -35.11 2.39
CA LEU A 568 -2.84 -33.95 3.28
C LEU A 568 -2.18 -34.35 4.62
N LEU A 569 -2.65 -35.42 5.26
CA LEU A 569 -2.07 -35.91 6.51
C LEU A 569 -0.61 -36.33 6.35
N SER A 570 -0.25 -36.91 5.19
CA SER A 570 1.13 -37.25 4.84
C SER A 570 2.02 -36.01 4.79
N VAL A 571 1.54 -34.90 4.20
CA VAL A 571 2.28 -33.61 4.19
C VAL A 571 2.45 -33.05 5.60
N LEU A 572 1.42 -33.21 6.46
CA LEU A 572 1.46 -32.77 7.86
C LEU A 572 2.29 -33.69 8.78
N GLY A 573 2.82 -34.81 8.29
CA GLY A 573 3.55 -35.79 9.10
C GLY A 573 2.68 -36.53 10.12
N ILE A 574 1.35 -36.50 9.98
CA ILE A 574 0.41 -37.15 10.89
C ILE A 574 0.32 -38.63 10.51
N SER A 575 0.87 -39.47 11.38
CA SER A 575 0.89 -40.93 11.20
C SER A 575 -0.38 -41.61 11.72
N GLU A 576 -1.16 -40.94 12.58
CA GLU A 576 -2.42 -41.45 13.12
C GLU A 576 -3.59 -41.14 12.18
N THR A 577 -3.77 -41.99 11.16
CA THR A 577 -4.81 -41.84 10.14
C THR A 577 -6.14 -42.50 10.51
N SER A 578 -6.16 -43.32 11.57
CA SER A 578 -7.32 -44.12 11.99
C SER A 578 -8.51 -43.28 12.46
N ILE A 579 -8.28 -42.08 13.01
CA ILE A 579 -9.36 -41.19 13.47
C ILE A 579 -10.13 -40.54 12.30
N PHE A 580 -9.55 -40.54 11.10
CA PHE A 580 -10.17 -40.04 9.87
C PHE A 580 -10.82 -41.16 9.06
N ASP A 581 -10.80 -42.40 9.57
CA ASP A 581 -11.34 -43.54 8.84
C ASP A 581 -12.87 -43.63 8.98
N VAL A 582 -13.54 -43.71 7.84
CA VAL A 582 -14.98 -43.96 7.77
C VAL A 582 -15.18 -45.42 7.38
N SER A 583 -15.65 -46.23 8.33
CA SER A 583 -15.93 -47.66 8.10
C SER A 583 -17.41 -47.92 7.88
N MET A 584 -17.71 -48.82 6.94
CA MET A 584 -19.06 -49.30 6.65
C MET A 584 -19.00 -50.83 6.54
N ASP A 585 -19.87 -51.53 7.27
CA ASP A 585 -19.96 -53.00 7.23
C ASP A 585 -20.62 -53.48 5.93
N GLU A 586 -19.82 -53.53 4.86
CA GLU A 586 -20.26 -53.95 3.52
C GLU A 586 -20.78 -55.38 3.53
N ALA A 587 -20.11 -56.27 4.26
CA ALA A 587 -20.48 -57.67 4.34
C ALA A 587 -21.82 -57.84 5.07
N GLY A 588 -22.02 -57.14 6.18
CA GLY A 588 -23.28 -57.14 6.93
C GLY A 588 -24.44 -56.55 6.12
N ILE A 589 -24.24 -55.38 5.50
CA ILE A 589 -25.28 -54.74 4.67
C ILE A 589 -25.65 -55.65 3.50
N LYS A 590 -24.66 -56.17 2.76
CA LYS A 590 -24.92 -57.07 1.63
C LYS A 590 -25.63 -58.34 2.07
N THR A 591 -25.21 -58.95 3.19
CA THR A 591 -25.86 -60.15 3.74
C THR A 591 -27.33 -59.90 4.07
N VAL A 592 -27.64 -58.79 4.74
CA VAL A 592 -29.02 -58.42 5.10
C VAL A 592 -29.86 -58.16 3.84
N LEU A 593 -29.31 -57.45 2.84
CA LEU A 593 -30.02 -57.15 1.59
C LEU A 593 -30.25 -58.42 0.76
N ASP A 594 -29.23 -59.29 0.62
CA ASP A 594 -29.33 -60.56 -0.11
C ASP A 594 -30.34 -61.51 0.56
N GLN A 595 -30.35 -61.61 1.90
CA GLN A 595 -31.34 -62.37 2.64
C GLN A 595 -32.77 -61.89 2.35
N ASN A 596 -33.01 -60.58 2.48
CA ASN A 596 -34.34 -59.99 2.20
C ASN A 596 -34.74 -60.15 0.73
N LYS A 597 -33.80 -60.01 -0.20
CA LYS A 597 -34.02 -60.17 -1.64
C LYS A 597 -34.41 -61.60 -1.98
N ASN A 598 -33.71 -62.58 -1.41
CA ASN A 598 -34.02 -64.00 -1.58
C ASN A 598 -35.38 -64.36 -0.97
N GLU A 599 -35.70 -63.84 0.22
CA GLU A 599 -37.00 -64.06 0.87
C GLU A 599 -38.14 -63.48 0.04
N ILE A 600 -38.00 -62.25 -0.47
CA ILE A 600 -38.99 -61.61 -1.33
C ILE A 600 -39.13 -62.35 -2.66
N ALA A 601 -38.02 -62.78 -3.26
CA ALA A 601 -38.02 -63.55 -4.51
C ALA A 601 -38.74 -64.90 -4.36
N ALA A 602 -38.50 -65.60 -3.25
CA ALA A 602 -39.21 -66.85 -2.93
C ALA A 602 -40.71 -66.64 -2.75
N LYS A 603 -41.13 -65.57 -2.06
CA LYS A 603 -42.55 -65.17 -1.93
C LYS A 603 -43.18 -64.84 -3.28
N LEU A 604 -42.44 -64.16 -4.16
CA LEU A 604 -42.85 -63.80 -5.52
C LEU A 604 -43.05 -65.04 -6.39
N GLN A 605 -42.13 -65.99 -6.31
CA GLN A 605 -42.22 -67.26 -7.01
C GLN A 605 -43.45 -68.03 -6.51
N THR A 606 -43.57 -68.22 -5.20
CA THR A 606 -44.73 -68.88 -4.57
C THR A 606 -46.08 -68.34 -5.04
N LEU A 607 -46.25 -67.01 -5.15
CA LEU A 607 -47.49 -66.40 -5.66
C LEU A 607 -47.74 -66.64 -7.16
N LYS A 608 -46.69 -66.83 -7.96
CA LYS A 608 -46.77 -67.08 -9.41
C LYS A 608 -47.00 -68.55 -9.75
N ASP A 609 -46.26 -69.46 -9.12
CA ASP A 609 -46.19 -70.88 -9.50
C ASP A 609 -46.22 -71.88 -8.31
N GLY A 610 -46.41 -71.41 -7.06
CA GLY A 610 -46.37 -72.24 -5.84
C GLY A 610 -47.64 -73.02 -5.50
N ALA A 611 -47.64 -73.71 -4.35
CA ALA A 611 -48.74 -74.55 -3.88
C ALA A 611 -49.73 -73.81 -2.97
N LYS A 612 -50.98 -74.29 -2.92
CA LYS A 612 -52.13 -73.68 -2.23
C LYS A 612 -51.88 -73.24 -0.77
N ALA A 613 -51.16 -74.06 0.00
CA ALA A 613 -50.99 -73.83 1.44
C ALA A 613 -50.14 -72.57 1.74
N ASP A 614 -49.09 -72.34 0.97
CA ASP A 614 -48.16 -71.22 1.19
C ASP A 614 -48.73 -69.90 0.66
N VAL A 615 -49.45 -69.98 -0.46
CA VAL A 615 -50.10 -68.82 -1.09
C VAL A 615 -51.20 -68.24 -0.20
N ALA A 616 -51.94 -69.09 0.51
CA ALA A 616 -52.95 -68.66 1.48
C ALA A 616 -52.37 -67.77 2.59
N ALA A 617 -51.17 -68.09 3.09
CA ALA A 617 -50.51 -67.28 4.11
C ALA A 617 -50.05 -65.91 3.57
N LEU A 618 -49.62 -65.86 2.30
CA LEU A 618 -49.11 -64.64 1.66
C LEU A 618 -50.19 -63.63 1.28
N LEU A 619 -51.42 -64.09 1.02
CA LEU A 619 -52.57 -63.26 0.63
C LEU A 619 -53.44 -62.79 1.82
N ALA A 620 -53.04 -63.11 3.06
CA ALA A 620 -53.72 -62.74 4.32
C ALA A 620 -55.22 -63.11 4.31
N VAL A 621 -55.54 -64.41 4.40
CA VAL A 621 -56.89 -64.91 4.06
C VAL A 621 -57.62 -65.55 5.24
N ALA A 622 -58.97 -65.57 5.21
CA ALA A 622 -59.74 -66.77 5.58
C ALA A 622 -60.33 -67.38 4.31
N VAL A 623 -59.79 -68.54 3.91
CA VAL A 623 -59.88 -69.18 2.58
C VAL A 623 -61.03 -70.17 2.50
N THR A 624 -62.29 -69.80 2.70
CA THR A 624 -63.30 -70.67 2.05
C THR A 624 -63.18 -70.62 0.52
N ASP A 625 -62.36 -69.67 0.02
CA ASP A 625 -62.50 -68.99 -1.26
C ASP A 625 -61.30 -69.10 -2.22
N LEU A 626 -60.12 -69.63 -1.83
CA LEU A 626 -59.06 -69.89 -2.82
C LEU A 626 -59.28 -71.25 -3.47
N VAL A 627 -59.75 -71.18 -4.70
CA VAL A 627 -59.92 -72.32 -5.60
C VAL A 627 -58.57 -72.72 -6.25
N PHE A 628 -57.58 -71.82 -6.28
CA PHE A 628 -56.35 -71.98 -7.06
C PHE A 628 -55.07 -71.93 -6.25
N ASP A 629 -54.09 -72.72 -6.70
CA ASP A 629 -52.79 -72.89 -6.03
C ASP A 629 -51.90 -71.65 -6.17
N ASN A 630 -51.94 -70.98 -7.32
CA ASN A 630 -51.12 -69.82 -7.66
C ASN A 630 -51.75 -69.00 -8.80
N LEU A 631 -51.14 -67.87 -9.18
CA LEU A 631 -51.63 -67.04 -10.28
C LEU A 631 -51.72 -67.80 -11.61
N GLN A 632 -50.80 -68.72 -11.91
CA GLN A 632 -50.82 -69.52 -13.13
C GLN A 632 -52.01 -70.51 -13.16
N ALA A 633 -52.26 -71.20 -12.05
CA ALA A 633 -53.40 -72.10 -11.88
C ALA A 633 -54.73 -71.32 -11.97
N LEU A 634 -54.78 -70.12 -11.38
CA LEU A 634 -55.93 -69.21 -11.46
C LEU A 634 -56.19 -68.74 -12.89
N ASN A 635 -55.15 -68.34 -13.62
CA ASN A 635 -55.29 -67.99 -15.04
C ASN A 635 -55.80 -69.18 -15.85
N ARG A 636 -55.29 -70.40 -15.60
CA ARG A 636 -55.77 -71.63 -16.28
C ARG A 636 -57.24 -71.91 -15.97
N GLY A 637 -57.66 -71.76 -14.72
CA GLY A 637 -59.06 -71.93 -14.34
C GLY A 637 -59.99 -70.86 -14.92
N ILE A 638 -59.53 -69.60 -14.99
CA ILE A 638 -60.25 -68.54 -15.71
C ILE A 638 -60.40 -68.90 -17.20
N GLU A 639 -59.35 -69.43 -17.84
CA GLU A 639 -59.39 -69.86 -19.24
C GLU A 639 -60.29 -71.08 -19.48
N GLU A 640 -60.25 -72.08 -18.61
CA GLU A 640 -61.11 -73.28 -18.65
C GLU A 640 -62.58 -72.89 -18.46
N LYS A 641 -62.88 -72.01 -17.50
CA LYS A 641 -64.24 -71.53 -17.24
C LYS A 641 -64.77 -70.65 -18.38
N GLN A 642 -63.91 -69.85 -19.00
CA GLN A 642 -64.25 -69.11 -20.23
C GLN A 642 -64.59 -70.06 -21.40
N LYS A 643 -63.96 -71.24 -21.48
CA LYS A 643 -64.22 -72.25 -22.52
C LYS A 643 -65.49 -73.09 -22.29
N GLU A 644 -65.94 -73.29 -21.04
CA GLU A 644 -67.19 -74.00 -20.72
C GLU A 644 -68.44 -73.25 -21.20
N THR A 645 -68.41 -71.91 -21.21
CA THR A 645 -69.48 -71.06 -21.76
C THR A 645 -69.49 -71.06 -23.30
N ARG A 646 -69.95 -72.16 -23.94
CA ARG A 646 -70.09 -72.29 -25.41
C ARG A 646 -71.52 -72.08 -25.91
N ALA A 647 -71.86 -70.85 -26.29
CA ALA A 647 -72.74 -70.46 -27.41
C ALA A 647 -72.97 -68.93 -27.34
N PHE A 648 -72.32 -68.17 -28.22
CA PHE A 648 -72.37 -66.71 -28.19
C PHE A 648 -73.55 -66.17 -29.00
N GLU A 649 -74.60 -65.74 -28.33
CA GLU A 649 -75.48 -64.69 -28.87
C GLU A 649 -74.72 -63.35 -28.84
N THR A 650 -74.93 -62.51 -29.86
CA THR A 650 -74.29 -61.20 -30.05
C THR A 650 -74.37 -60.29 -28.80
N THR A 651 -75.42 -60.45 -28.00
CA THR A 651 -75.67 -59.70 -26.74
C THR A 651 -74.68 -60.08 -25.63
N LYS A 652 -74.28 -61.36 -25.53
CA LYS A 652 -73.34 -61.87 -24.52
C LYS A 652 -71.89 -61.44 -24.79
N ILE A 653 -71.48 -61.45 -26.07
CA ILE A 653 -70.18 -60.89 -26.49
C ILE A 653 -70.09 -59.41 -26.12
N LYS A 654 -71.15 -58.63 -26.42
CA LYS A 654 -71.19 -57.21 -26.07
C LYS A 654 -71.10 -56.99 -24.57
N TYR A 655 -71.84 -57.74 -23.75
CA TYR A 655 -71.76 -57.65 -22.29
C TYR A 655 -70.35 -57.96 -21.77
N GLN A 656 -69.74 -59.06 -22.21
CA GLN A 656 -68.39 -59.45 -21.77
C GLN A 656 -67.33 -58.44 -22.21
N GLN A 657 -67.43 -57.92 -23.44
CA GLN A 657 -66.51 -56.93 -23.96
C GLN A 657 -66.64 -55.61 -23.20
N GLN A 658 -67.87 -55.14 -22.95
CA GLN A 658 -68.13 -53.92 -22.16
C GLN A 658 -67.70 -54.09 -20.69
N LYS A 659 -67.95 -55.23 -20.06
CA LYS A 659 -67.55 -55.49 -18.67
C LYS A 659 -66.03 -55.63 -18.52
N LYS A 660 -65.35 -56.24 -19.49
CA LYS A 660 -63.88 -56.26 -19.56
C LYS A 660 -63.32 -54.84 -19.68
N THR A 661 -63.92 -54.00 -20.52
CA THR A 661 -63.56 -52.58 -20.65
C THR A 661 -63.84 -51.81 -19.36
N ALA A 662 -64.95 -52.08 -18.66
CA ALA A 662 -65.27 -51.46 -17.38
C ALA A 662 -64.26 -51.84 -16.29
N LEU A 663 -63.87 -53.11 -16.19
CA LEU A 663 -62.85 -53.58 -15.26
C LEU A 663 -61.47 -52.97 -15.53
N ALA A 664 -61.10 -52.83 -16.82
CA ALA A 664 -59.88 -52.13 -17.22
C ALA A 664 -59.94 -50.64 -16.84
N LEU A 665 -61.08 -49.99 -16.99
CA LEU A 665 -61.30 -48.61 -16.56
C LEU A 665 -61.20 -48.45 -15.04
N ASP A 666 -61.82 -49.34 -14.23
CA ASP A 666 -61.70 -49.33 -12.76
C ASP A 666 -60.25 -49.50 -12.29
N GLY A 667 -59.48 -50.37 -12.97
CA GLY A 667 -58.05 -50.52 -12.75
C GLY A 667 -57.29 -49.20 -12.96
N SER A 668 -57.55 -48.53 -14.08
CA SER A 668 -56.95 -47.23 -14.40
C SER A 668 -57.38 -46.12 -13.42
N ILE A 669 -58.65 -46.10 -13.00
CA ILE A 669 -59.17 -45.15 -12.00
C ILE A 669 -58.43 -45.31 -10.67
N LYS A 670 -58.31 -46.55 -10.17
CA LYS A 670 -57.60 -46.84 -8.91
C LYS A 670 -56.11 -46.50 -8.99
N ALA A 671 -55.46 -46.76 -10.12
CA ALA A 671 -54.08 -46.37 -10.34
C ALA A 671 -53.89 -44.84 -10.28
N LEU A 672 -54.73 -44.10 -11.00
CA LEU A 672 -54.73 -42.63 -10.98
C LEU A 672 -55.05 -42.06 -9.58
N GLN A 673 -55.98 -42.66 -8.84
CA GLN A 673 -56.29 -42.26 -7.46
C GLN A 673 -55.10 -42.44 -6.51
N ASN A 674 -54.42 -43.58 -6.58
CA ASN A 674 -53.23 -43.84 -5.77
C ASN A 674 -52.09 -42.87 -6.12
N GLU A 675 -51.92 -42.57 -7.41
CA GLU A 675 -50.93 -41.60 -7.87
C GLU A 675 -51.23 -40.18 -7.36
N LEU A 676 -52.48 -39.73 -7.47
CA LEU A 676 -52.92 -38.42 -6.96
C LEU A 676 -52.80 -38.33 -5.43
N ALA A 677 -53.16 -39.39 -4.70
CA ALA A 677 -52.99 -39.44 -3.25
C ALA A 677 -51.51 -39.29 -2.87
N LYS A 678 -50.63 -40.03 -3.55
CA LYS A 678 -49.18 -39.96 -3.33
C LYS A 678 -48.61 -38.57 -3.60
N ILE A 679 -49.00 -37.93 -4.70
CA ILE A 679 -48.57 -36.56 -5.03
C ILE A 679 -48.99 -35.57 -3.93
N LYS A 680 -50.21 -35.69 -3.40
CA LYS A 680 -50.73 -34.79 -2.35
C LYS A 680 -50.08 -35.01 -0.99
N THR A 681 -49.79 -36.25 -0.60
CA THR A 681 -49.26 -36.57 0.74
C THR A 681 -47.73 -36.52 0.82
N GLU A 682 -47.01 -36.73 -0.29
CA GLU A 682 -45.54 -36.78 -0.30
C GLU A 682 -44.91 -35.53 -0.95
N SER A 683 -45.37 -35.13 -2.14
CA SER A 683 -44.65 -34.13 -2.96
C SER A 683 -44.77 -32.68 -2.45
N ALA A 684 -45.91 -32.28 -1.86
CA ALA A 684 -46.11 -30.90 -1.41
C ALA A 684 -45.28 -30.53 -0.15
N PRO A 685 -45.26 -31.36 0.92
CA PRO A 685 -44.37 -31.13 2.07
C PRO A 685 -42.88 -31.19 1.68
N ASP A 686 -42.52 -32.05 0.72
CA ASP A 686 -41.14 -32.14 0.23
C ASP A 686 -40.69 -30.89 -0.51
N LYS A 687 -41.59 -30.22 -1.26
CA LYS A 687 -41.30 -28.93 -1.89
C LYS A 687 -40.95 -27.86 -0.86
N GLU A 688 -41.78 -27.68 0.16
CA GLU A 688 -41.53 -26.68 1.22
C GLU A 688 -40.23 -26.99 1.98
N ARG A 689 -39.98 -28.27 2.27
CA ARG A 689 -38.73 -28.72 2.90
C ARG A 689 -37.51 -28.38 2.06
N LEU A 690 -37.55 -28.65 0.74
CA LEU A 690 -36.44 -28.36 -0.18
C LEU A 690 -36.24 -26.86 -0.41
N GLU A 691 -37.30 -26.05 -0.42
CA GLU A 691 -37.19 -24.58 -0.49
C GLU A 691 -36.46 -24.01 0.74
N LYS A 692 -36.81 -24.51 1.94
CA LYS A 692 -36.11 -24.18 3.19
C LYS A 692 -34.65 -24.66 3.15
N GLU A 693 -34.41 -25.89 2.70
CA GLU A 693 -33.06 -26.47 2.58
C GLU A 693 -32.18 -25.66 1.61
N ARG A 694 -32.70 -25.26 0.45
CA ARG A 694 -32.01 -24.36 -0.49
C ARG A 694 -31.63 -23.04 0.17
N MET A 695 -32.55 -22.45 0.91
CA MET A 695 -32.33 -21.16 1.55
C MET A 695 -31.24 -21.23 2.62
N VAL A 696 -31.17 -22.32 3.38
CA VAL A 696 -30.08 -22.58 4.35
C VAL A 696 -28.73 -22.63 3.65
N PHE A 697 -28.60 -23.40 2.55
CA PHE A 697 -27.35 -23.47 1.78
C PHE A 697 -27.02 -22.14 1.09
N TYR A 698 -28.01 -21.41 0.59
CA TYR A 698 -27.79 -20.09 0.02
C TYR A 698 -27.25 -19.12 1.07
N CYS A 699 -27.83 -19.08 2.26
CA CYS A 699 -27.33 -18.28 3.38
C CYS A 699 -25.93 -18.71 3.85
N SER A 700 -25.62 -20.02 3.86
CA SER A 700 -24.28 -20.48 4.24
C SER A 700 -23.20 -19.98 3.29
N TYR A 701 -23.50 -19.79 2.00
CA TYR A 701 -22.57 -19.18 1.05
C TYR A 701 -22.19 -17.75 1.46
N PHE A 702 -23.13 -16.93 1.93
CA PHE A 702 -22.83 -15.59 2.43
C PHE A 702 -22.09 -15.63 3.78
N GLY A 703 -22.28 -16.69 4.57
CA GLY A 703 -21.41 -17.00 5.70
C GLY A 703 -19.96 -17.16 5.27
N LEU A 704 -19.71 -18.00 4.27
CA LEU A 704 -18.37 -18.22 3.69
C LEU A 704 -17.78 -16.94 3.10
N LEU A 705 -18.58 -16.11 2.41
CA LEU A 705 -18.12 -14.81 1.91
C LEU A 705 -17.68 -13.87 3.04
N ARG A 706 -18.39 -13.83 4.17
CA ARG A 706 -18.00 -13.00 5.32
C ARG A 706 -16.70 -13.50 5.95
N GLU A 707 -16.54 -14.81 6.08
CA GLU A 707 -15.32 -15.40 6.63
C GLU A 707 -14.12 -15.19 5.70
N GLU A 708 -14.32 -15.38 4.39
CA GLU A 708 -13.31 -15.08 3.36
C GLU A 708 -12.95 -13.58 3.35
N LYS A 709 -13.94 -12.68 3.48
CA LYS A 709 -13.70 -11.23 3.63
C LYS A 709 -12.75 -10.95 4.79
N VAL A 710 -13.01 -11.52 5.97
CA VAL A 710 -12.17 -11.33 7.16
C VAL A 710 -10.75 -11.88 6.92
N GLN A 711 -10.62 -13.05 6.28
CA GLN A 711 -9.30 -13.60 5.95
C GLN A 711 -8.56 -12.76 4.91
N MET A 712 -9.27 -12.17 3.94
CA MET A 712 -8.68 -11.20 3.03
C MET A 712 -8.16 -9.97 3.80
N GLU A 713 -8.93 -9.41 4.73
CA GLU A 713 -8.47 -8.27 5.57
C GLU A 713 -7.22 -8.61 6.39
N VAL A 714 -7.10 -9.86 6.87
CA VAL A 714 -5.90 -10.33 7.57
C VAL A 714 -4.65 -10.30 6.67
N LEU A 715 -4.77 -10.63 5.38
CA LEU A 715 -3.64 -10.57 4.43
C LEU A 715 -3.05 -9.17 4.27
N TYR A 716 -3.88 -8.13 4.42
CA TYR A 716 -3.45 -6.72 4.31
C TYR A 716 -3.16 -6.08 5.66
N LYS A 717 -3.35 -6.80 6.77
CA LYS A 717 -3.09 -6.30 8.13
C LYS A 717 -1.66 -5.79 8.33
N PRO A 718 -0.59 -6.45 7.83
CA PRO A 718 0.78 -5.93 7.98
C PRO A 718 0.97 -4.56 7.32
N LEU A 719 0.37 -4.36 6.13
CA LEU A 719 0.36 -3.05 5.47
C LEU A 719 -0.39 -2.03 6.34
N GLN A 720 -1.57 -2.39 6.83
CA GLN A 720 -2.42 -1.49 7.59
C GLN A 720 -1.77 -1.07 8.93
N GLU A 721 -1.06 -1.98 9.59
CA GLU A 721 -0.28 -1.69 10.79
C GLU A 721 0.90 -0.75 10.48
N SER A 722 1.62 -0.96 9.37
CA SER A 722 2.70 -0.06 8.93
C SER A 722 2.18 1.35 8.64
N LEU A 723 1.02 1.46 7.99
CA LEU A 723 0.38 2.75 7.69
C LEU A 723 -0.13 3.44 8.97
N LEU A 724 -0.70 2.68 9.91
CA LEU A 724 -1.19 3.22 11.19
C LEU A 724 -0.07 3.74 12.10
N ALA A 725 1.13 3.15 12.00
CA ALA A 725 2.33 3.60 12.71
C ALA A 725 2.98 4.84 12.08
N GLY A 726 2.59 5.21 10.86
CA GLY A 726 3.11 6.35 10.12
C GLY A 726 2.50 7.69 10.52
N THR A 727 2.61 8.65 9.61
CA THR A 727 2.04 10.00 9.71
C THR A 727 0.51 9.99 9.63
N ASP A 728 -0.13 11.13 9.91
CA ASP A 728 -1.59 11.25 9.75
C ASP A 728 -2.05 11.03 8.30
N THR A 729 -1.17 11.23 7.31
CA THR A 729 -1.45 10.97 5.90
C THR A 729 -1.33 9.49 5.56
N ASP A 730 -0.44 8.73 6.20
CA ASP A 730 -0.38 7.27 6.07
C ASP A 730 -1.68 6.62 6.55
N LYS A 731 -2.22 7.10 7.67
CA LYS A 731 -3.48 6.63 8.27
C LYS A 731 -4.70 6.84 7.37
N LYS A 732 -4.61 7.75 6.38
CA LYS A 732 -5.69 7.96 5.40
C LYS A 732 -5.79 6.84 4.39
N LEU A 733 -4.72 6.06 4.21
CA LEU A 733 -4.71 4.92 3.31
C LEU A 733 -5.27 3.70 4.06
N VAL A 734 -6.46 3.27 3.68
CA VAL A 734 -7.19 2.19 4.35
C VAL A 734 -7.47 1.10 3.34
N PHE A 735 -7.14 -0.13 3.72
CA PHE A 735 -7.55 -1.30 2.97
C PHE A 735 -8.92 -1.77 3.47
N GLU A 736 -9.82 -2.12 2.55
CA GLU A 736 -11.11 -2.73 2.88
C GLU A 736 -11.45 -3.84 1.88
N ALA A 737 -11.90 -4.99 2.40
CA ALA A 737 -12.50 -6.02 1.57
C ALA A 737 -14.03 -5.87 1.58
N GLN A 738 -14.68 -5.96 0.44
CA GLN A 738 -16.13 -5.83 0.34
C GLN A 738 -16.73 -6.95 -0.51
N ILE A 739 -17.98 -7.33 -0.19
CA ILE A 739 -18.77 -8.24 -1.02
C ILE A 739 -19.33 -7.42 -2.18
N ASN A 740 -18.76 -7.60 -3.37
CA ASN A 740 -19.24 -7.00 -4.59
C ASN A 740 -20.35 -7.84 -5.20
N TYR A 741 -21.42 -7.18 -5.64
CA TYR A 741 -22.52 -7.81 -6.35
C TYR A 741 -22.47 -7.46 -7.84
N ARG A 742 -22.31 -8.48 -8.69
CA ARG A 742 -22.25 -8.39 -10.15
C ARG A 742 -23.64 -8.16 -10.76
N LEU A 743 -24.21 -6.99 -10.45
CA LEU A 743 -25.57 -6.60 -10.82
C LEU A 743 -25.83 -6.67 -12.32
N ASP A 744 -24.95 -6.09 -13.14
CA ASP A 744 -25.19 -5.99 -14.59
C ASP A 744 -25.20 -7.37 -15.28
N PRO A 745 -24.21 -8.27 -15.04
CA PRO A 745 -24.28 -9.65 -15.52
C PRO A 745 -25.51 -10.43 -15.01
N HIS A 746 -25.86 -10.27 -13.73
CA HIS A 746 -27.00 -10.97 -13.14
C HIS A 746 -28.34 -10.49 -13.71
N CYS A 747 -28.49 -9.19 -13.92
CA CYS A 747 -29.68 -8.62 -14.55
C CYS A 747 -29.81 -9.05 -16.01
N LYS A 748 -28.69 -9.08 -16.76
CA LYS A 748 -28.68 -9.51 -18.16
C LYS A 748 -29.14 -10.96 -18.30
N SER A 749 -28.56 -11.88 -17.52
CA SER A 749 -28.95 -13.30 -17.52
C SER A 749 -30.43 -13.50 -17.14
N GLY A 750 -30.95 -12.72 -16.18
CA GLY A 750 -32.37 -12.75 -15.84
C GLY A 750 -33.27 -12.33 -16.99
N LEU A 751 -32.92 -11.24 -17.68
CA LEU A 751 -33.67 -10.76 -18.85
C LEU A 751 -33.58 -11.68 -20.06
N ASP A 752 -32.56 -12.54 -20.14
CA ASP A 752 -32.45 -13.58 -21.18
C ASP A 752 -33.43 -14.73 -20.94
N ILE A 753 -33.78 -15.01 -19.68
CA ILE A 753 -34.70 -16.07 -19.25
C ILE A 753 -36.16 -15.59 -19.29
N ILE A 754 -36.41 -14.35 -18.86
CA ILE A 754 -37.76 -13.78 -18.73
C ILE A 754 -38.28 -13.29 -20.09
N ASP A 755 -39.53 -13.65 -20.43
CA ASP A 755 -40.24 -13.16 -21.61
C ASP A 755 -40.96 -11.84 -21.28
N ARG A 756 -40.35 -10.76 -21.76
CA ARG A 756 -40.82 -9.39 -21.53
C ARG A 756 -42.16 -9.09 -22.21
N THR A 757 -42.61 -9.92 -23.16
CA THR A 757 -43.89 -9.76 -23.84
C THR A 757 -45.06 -10.33 -23.02
N ARG A 758 -44.78 -11.20 -22.05
CA ARG A 758 -45.80 -11.84 -21.21
C ARG A 758 -46.19 -10.97 -20.00
N LYS A 759 -47.27 -11.34 -19.31
CA LYS A 759 -47.73 -10.65 -18.10
C LYS A 759 -46.71 -10.84 -16.97
N GLY A 760 -46.29 -9.77 -16.31
CA GLY A 760 -45.31 -9.81 -15.20
C GLY A 760 -44.77 -8.43 -14.85
N ASN A 761 -44.09 -8.31 -13.70
CA ASN A 761 -43.60 -7.03 -13.18
C ASN A 761 -42.31 -6.51 -13.87
N PHE A 762 -41.58 -7.37 -14.58
CA PHE A 762 -40.23 -7.08 -15.10
C PHE A 762 -40.15 -7.01 -16.63
N ARG A 763 -41.03 -6.22 -17.24
CA ARG A 763 -41.09 -6.06 -18.71
C ARG A 763 -40.12 -5.00 -19.23
N GLU A 764 -39.79 -4.00 -18.42
CA GLU A 764 -38.78 -3.00 -18.73
C GLU A 764 -37.41 -3.41 -18.20
N THR A 765 -36.35 -3.08 -18.96
CA THR A 765 -34.96 -3.40 -18.61
C THR A 765 -34.55 -2.77 -17.27
N SER A 766 -35.06 -1.58 -16.95
CA SER A 766 -34.75 -0.82 -15.73
C SER A 766 -35.43 -1.39 -14.48
N SER A 767 -36.62 -2.00 -14.61
CA SER A 767 -37.40 -2.46 -13.45
C SER A 767 -36.71 -3.58 -12.68
N LEU A 768 -36.17 -4.58 -13.39
CA LEU A 768 -35.44 -5.68 -12.76
C LEU A 768 -34.15 -5.19 -12.09
N LYS A 769 -33.39 -4.33 -12.80
CA LYS A 769 -32.17 -3.73 -12.25
C LYS A 769 -32.47 -2.98 -10.97
N THR A 770 -33.50 -2.14 -10.95
CA THR A 770 -33.91 -1.36 -9.77
C THR A 770 -34.31 -2.26 -8.61
N ALA A 771 -35.12 -3.29 -8.86
CA ALA A 771 -35.56 -4.22 -7.82
C ALA A 771 -34.39 -4.99 -7.20
N LEU A 772 -33.46 -5.48 -8.03
CA LEU A 772 -32.26 -6.15 -7.56
C LEU A 772 -31.32 -5.20 -6.82
N THR A 773 -31.13 -3.96 -7.29
CA THR A 773 -30.33 -2.94 -6.58
C THR A 773 -30.89 -2.68 -5.19
N VAL A 774 -32.18 -2.35 -5.07
CA VAL A 774 -32.81 -2.06 -3.78
C VAL A 774 -32.68 -3.24 -2.82
N MET A 775 -32.89 -4.46 -3.32
CA MET A 775 -32.79 -5.68 -2.53
C MET A 775 -31.37 -5.89 -1.97
N TRP A 776 -30.36 -5.83 -2.85
CA TRP A 776 -28.99 -6.13 -2.48
C TRP A 776 -28.32 -4.99 -1.70
N ASP A 777 -28.74 -3.74 -1.91
CA ASP A 777 -28.30 -2.60 -1.08
C ASP A 777 -28.79 -2.74 0.38
N GLU A 778 -30.02 -3.24 0.60
CA GLU A 778 -30.52 -3.55 1.94
C GLU A 778 -29.75 -4.72 2.56
N CYS A 779 -29.45 -5.76 1.78
CA CYS A 779 -28.62 -6.87 2.25
C CYS A 779 -27.21 -6.41 2.64
N ALA A 780 -26.57 -5.60 1.79
CA ALA A 780 -25.23 -5.06 2.03
C ALA A 780 -25.19 -4.18 3.30
N ARG A 781 -26.17 -3.29 3.50
CA ARG A 781 -26.30 -2.47 4.72
C ARG A 781 -26.42 -3.28 6.01
N ASN A 782 -26.93 -4.51 5.91
CA ASN A 782 -27.08 -5.44 7.04
C ASN A 782 -26.08 -6.60 6.99
N ASN A 783 -24.92 -6.40 6.32
CA ASN A 783 -23.83 -7.36 6.19
C ASN A 783 -24.28 -8.77 5.76
N PHE A 784 -25.27 -8.83 4.87
CA PHE A 784 -25.88 -10.05 4.34
C PHE A 784 -26.37 -11.02 5.43
N SER A 785 -26.91 -10.51 6.54
CA SER A 785 -27.47 -11.36 7.60
C SER A 785 -28.54 -12.32 7.04
N ASN A 786 -28.56 -13.56 7.53
CA ASN A 786 -29.45 -14.61 7.01
C ASN A 786 -30.92 -14.17 7.04
N THR A 787 -31.36 -13.49 8.10
CA THR A 787 -32.74 -13.01 8.24
C THR A 787 -33.11 -11.96 7.20
N VAL A 788 -32.19 -11.05 6.86
CA VAL A 788 -32.43 -10.01 5.85
C VAL A 788 -32.40 -10.63 4.45
N LEU A 789 -31.42 -11.49 4.18
CA LEU A 789 -31.35 -12.27 2.92
C LEU A 789 -32.66 -13.00 2.63
N GLU A 790 -33.16 -13.77 3.60
CA GLU A 790 -34.40 -14.52 3.49
C GLU A 790 -35.60 -13.61 3.21
N THR A 791 -35.70 -12.49 3.94
CA THR A 791 -36.79 -11.53 3.81
C THR A 791 -36.79 -10.83 2.46
N GLU A 792 -35.63 -10.36 2.02
CA GLU A 792 -35.46 -9.62 0.78
C GLU A 792 -35.62 -10.53 -0.46
N LEU A 793 -35.07 -11.75 -0.44
CA LEU A 793 -35.31 -12.76 -1.49
C LEU A 793 -36.78 -13.15 -1.58
N ALA A 794 -37.48 -13.28 -0.44
CA ALA A 794 -38.91 -13.57 -0.44
C ALA A 794 -39.72 -12.45 -1.12
N LYS A 795 -39.31 -11.18 -0.97
CA LYS A 795 -39.95 -10.05 -1.69
C LYS A 795 -39.73 -10.15 -3.20
N ILE A 796 -38.51 -10.47 -3.66
CA ILE A 796 -38.25 -10.68 -5.08
C ILE A 796 -39.02 -11.89 -5.62
N LEU A 797 -39.00 -13.04 -4.95
CA LEU A 797 -39.83 -14.18 -5.33
C LEU A 797 -41.30 -13.80 -5.45
N ARG A 798 -41.84 -13.05 -4.48
CA ARG A 798 -43.23 -12.58 -4.50
C ARG A 798 -43.52 -11.68 -5.70
N SER A 799 -42.56 -10.86 -6.13
CA SER A 799 -42.70 -10.04 -7.34
C SER A 799 -42.73 -10.84 -8.64
N PHE A 800 -42.32 -12.11 -8.62
CA PHE A 800 -42.52 -13.04 -9.73
C PHE A 800 -43.80 -13.87 -9.62
N THR A 801 -44.46 -13.91 -8.45
CA THR A 801 -45.69 -14.67 -8.26
C THR A 801 -46.95 -13.82 -8.14
N VAL A 802 -46.83 -12.48 -8.08
CA VAL A 802 -47.95 -11.55 -7.95
C VAL A 802 -47.81 -10.39 -8.94
N PHE A 803 -48.81 -10.17 -9.79
CA PHE A 803 -48.88 -9.05 -10.72
C PHE A 803 -50.25 -8.37 -10.63
N GLU A 804 -50.28 -7.05 -10.40
CA GLU A 804 -51.52 -6.26 -10.24
C GLU A 804 -52.50 -6.81 -9.17
N GLY A 805 -51.98 -7.52 -8.16
CA GLY A 805 -52.78 -8.14 -7.10
C GLY A 805 -53.31 -9.55 -7.42
N GLU A 806 -53.04 -10.06 -8.63
CA GLU A 806 -53.36 -11.42 -9.05
C GLU A 806 -52.14 -12.34 -8.93
N ASN A 807 -52.37 -13.60 -8.56
CA ASN A 807 -51.31 -14.62 -8.57
C ASN A 807 -51.00 -15.04 -10.00
N ILE A 808 -49.73 -15.03 -10.37
CA ILE A 808 -49.24 -15.50 -11.67
C ILE A 808 -48.17 -16.58 -11.47
N SER A 809 -48.03 -17.50 -12.43
CA SER A 809 -46.99 -18.53 -12.37
C SER A 809 -45.66 -17.98 -12.86
N ILE A 810 -44.56 -18.47 -12.31
CA ILE A 810 -43.22 -18.09 -12.77
C ILE A 810 -42.98 -18.66 -14.17
N GLU A 811 -43.38 -19.91 -14.40
CA GLU A 811 -43.28 -20.63 -15.67
C GLU A 811 -43.98 -19.91 -16.83
N GLU A 812 -45.10 -19.24 -16.55
CA GLU A 812 -45.83 -18.47 -17.55
C GLU A 812 -45.06 -17.24 -18.03
N GLN A 813 -44.09 -16.75 -17.25
CA GLN A 813 -43.26 -15.59 -17.57
C GLN A 813 -41.96 -15.94 -18.29
N LEU A 814 -41.60 -17.22 -18.41
CA LEU A 814 -40.34 -17.65 -19.02
C LEU A 814 -40.44 -17.69 -20.55
N ARG A 815 -39.33 -17.48 -21.25
CA ARG A 815 -39.25 -17.73 -22.70
C ARG A 815 -39.31 -19.23 -23.00
N GLU A 816 -39.71 -19.60 -24.21
CA GLU A 816 -40.02 -21.01 -24.60
C GLU A 816 -38.89 -22.03 -24.34
N ASN A 817 -37.62 -21.62 -24.38
CA ASN A 817 -36.47 -22.51 -24.20
C ASN A 817 -35.97 -22.61 -22.76
N TYR A 818 -36.64 -21.98 -21.79
CA TYR A 818 -36.22 -21.96 -20.39
C TYR A 818 -37.24 -22.61 -19.48
N SER A 819 -36.73 -23.22 -18.42
CA SER A 819 -37.47 -23.95 -17.41
C SER A 819 -37.45 -23.23 -16.05
N ILE A 820 -38.28 -23.69 -15.12
CA ILE A 820 -38.25 -23.20 -13.73
C ILE A 820 -36.90 -23.50 -13.04
N GLU A 821 -36.19 -24.53 -13.49
CA GLU A 821 -34.82 -24.82 -13.04
C GLU A 821 -33.87 -23.69 -13.42
N ASP A 822 -33.96 -23.18 -14.66
CA ASP A 822 -33.13 -22.06 -15.11
C ASP A 822 -33.42 -20.79 -14.32
N PHE A 823 -34.70 -20.53 -14.01
CA PHE A 823 -35.10 -19.42 -13.15
C PHE A 823 -34.51 -19.56 -11.74
N TYR A 824 -34.60 -20.74 -11.12
CA TYR A 824 -34.04 -20.95 -9.78
C TYR A 824 -32.51 -20.91 -9.79
N ASN A 825 -31.87 -21.46 -10.82
CA ASN A 825 -30.43 -21.40 -10.98
C ASN A 825 -29.95 -19.97 -11.17
N TRP A 826 -30.72 -19.11 -11.83
CA TRP A 826 -30.43 -17.68 -11.95
C TRP A 826 -30.61 -16.95 -10.61
N LEU A 827 -31.81 -16.99 -10.02
CA LEU A 827 -32.13 -16.19 -8.82
C LEU A 827 -31.30 -16.61 -7.60
N PHE A 828 -31.04 -17.91 -7.47
CA PHE A 828 -30.21 -18.48 -6.40
C PHE A 828 -28.80 -18.80 -6.87
N ASP A 829 -28.26 -18.06 -7.85
CA ASP A 829 -26.85 -18.16 -8.22
C ASP A 829 -25.99 -17.32 -7.25
N PRO A 830 -25.25 -17.94 -6.33
CA PRO A 830 -24.40 -17.17 -5.42
C PRO A 830 -23.11 -16.68 -6.10
N THR A 831 -22.78 -17.13 -7.33
CA THR A 831 -21.57 -16.71 -8.06
C THR A 831 -21.63 -15.27 -8.57
N ASN A 832 -22.78 -14.62 -8.45
CA ASN A 832 -22.92 -13.17 -8.67
C ASN A 832 -22.29 -12.33 -7.56
N PHE A 833 -21.79 -12.96 -6.49
CA PHE A 833 -21.14 -12.30 -5.37
C PHE A 833 -19.69 -12.75 -5.27
N GLU A 834 -18.80 -11.77 -5.14
CA GLU A 834 -17.35 -11.99 -5.02
C GLU A 834 -16.76 -11.02 -4.00
N ILE A 835 -15.62 -11.39 -3.41
CA ILE A 835 -14.86 -10.47 -2.56
C ILE A 835 -13.94 -9.65 -3.46
N VAL A 836 -14.12 -8.33 -3.43
CA VAL A 836 -13.22 -7.38 -4.08
C VAL A 836 -12.47 -6.63 -2.98
N SER A 837 -11.16 -6.54 -3.15
CA SER A 837 -10.33 -5.64 -2.37
C SER A 837 -10.42 -4.24 -2.94
N SER A 838 -10.67 -3.26 -2.08
CA SER A 838 -10.54 -1.85 -2.41
C SER A 838 -9.54 -1.19 -1.49
N LEU A 839 -8.80 -0.25 -2.06
CA LEU A 839 -7.94 0.66 -1.31
C LEU A 839 -8.63 2.02 -1.29
N GLN A 840 -8.76 2.61 -0.11
CA GLN A 840 -9.32 3.93 0.08
C GLN A 840 -8.22 4.89 0.51
N PHE A 841 -8.30 6.13 0.05
CA PHE A 841 -7.48 7.23 0.53
C PHE A 841 -8.40 8.38 0.95
N ASP A 842 -8.34 8.77 2.22
CA ASP A 842 -9.18 9.85 2.78
C ASP A 842 -10.68 9.56 2.53
N ASP A 843 -11.12 8.36 2.92
CA ASP A 843 -12.47 7.80 2.73
C ASP A 843 -12.94 7.71 1.27
N THR A 844 -12.03 7.86 0.31
CA THR A 844 -12.33 7.81 -1.13
C THR A 844 -11.69 6.59 -1.79
N ASP A 845 -12.50 5.77 -2.45
CA ASP A 845 -12.07 4.58 -3.17
C ASP A 845 -11.09 4.89 -4.33
N LEU A 846 -10.04 4.06 -4.46
CA LEU A 846 -8.96 4.18 -5.45
C LEU A 846 -9.47 4.39 -6.88
N TYR A 847 -10.59 3.77 -7.26
CA TYR A 847 -11.14 3.87 -8.61
C TYR A 847 -11.71 5.26 -8.92
N VAL A 848 -12.09 6.02 -7.88
CA VAL A 848 -12.68 7.36 -7.98
C VAL A 848 -11.68 8.48 -7.73
N LEU A 849 -10.48 8.16 -7.22
CA LEU A 849 -9.42 9.13 -7.00
C LEU A 849 -8.95 9.80 -8.31
N SER A 850 -8.59 11.07 -8.19
CA SER A 850 -7.93 11.82 -9.25
C SER A 850 -6.54 11.24 -9.57
N PRO A 851 -6.03 11.41 -10.80
CA PRO A 851 -4.67 11.00 -11.14
C PRO A 851 -3.60 11.57 -10.21
N GLY A 852 -3.79 12.78 -9.70
CA GLY A 852 -2.91 13.38 -8.70
C GLY A 852 -2.88 12.65 -7.37
N GLN A 853 -4.05 12.33 -6.82
CA GLN A 853 -4.13 11.56 -5.57
C GLN A 853 -3.50 10.17 -5.73
N LYS A 854 -3.70 9.51 -6.89
CA LYS A 854 -3.04 8.24 -7.20
C LYS A 854 -1.53 8.36 -7.27
N GLY A 855 -1.01 9.45 -7.85
CA GLY A 855 0.42 9.75 -7.88
C GLY A 855 1.02 9.91 -6.49
N ILE A 856 0.31 10.58 -5.58
CA ILE A 856 0.70 10.71 -4.16
C ILE A 856 0.80 9.33 -3.52
N ILE A 857 -0.25 8.51 -3.63
CA ILE A 857 -0.27 7.17 -3.05
C ILE A 857 0.90 6.35 -3.58
N LEU A 858 1.14 6.37 -4.89
CA LEU A 858 2.26 5.67 -5.50
C LEU A 858 3.60 6.07 -4.89
N LEU A 859 3.86 7.37 -4.75
CA LEU A 859 5.10 7.87 -4.13
C LEU A 859 5.20 7.46 -2.65
N MET A 860 4.10 7.55 -1.90
CA MET A 860 4.06 7.11 -0.50
C MET A 860 4.42 5.64 -0.36
N LEU A 861 3.87 4.76 -1.21
CA LEU A 861 4.19 3.32 -1.18
C LEU A 861 5.69 3.07 -1.38
N PHE A 862 6.34 3.75 -2.34
CA PHE A 862 7.76 3.56 -2.62
C PHE A 862 8.71 4.23 -1.62
N LEU A 863 8.26 5.29 -0.94
CA LEU A 863 9.07 6.03 0.03
C LEU A 863 8.90 5.51 1.46
N GLU A 864 7.68 5.15 1.86
CA GLU A 864 7.35 4.82 3.24
C GLU A 864 7.17 3.33 3.50
N ILE A 865 6.60 2.56 2.58
CA ILE A 865 6.32 1.12 2.85
C ILE A 865 7.50 0.23 2.43
N ASP A 866 8.23 0.62 1.39
CA ASP A 866 9.40 -0.12 0.89
C ASP A 866 10.68 0.15 1.73
N LYS A 867 10.57 0.13 3.08
CA LYS A 867 11.68 0.52 3.98
C LYS A 867 12.90 -0.38 3.84
N GLY A 868 12.69 -1.66 3.49
CA GLY A 868 13.74 -2.66 3.29
C GLY A 868 14.50 -2.56 1.96
N ASP A 869 14.02 -1.79 0.98
CA ASP A 869 14.68 -1.66 -0.32
C ASP A 869 15.65 -0.46 -0.37
N TYR A 870 16.93 -0.78 -0.35
CA TYR A 870 18.02 0.21 -0.44
C TYR A 870 18.43 0.56 -1.87
N ARG A 871 17.88 -0.10 -2.90
CA ARG A 871 18.24 0.16 -4.31
C ARG A 871 17.97 1.62 -4.68
N PRO A 872 18.77 2.28 -5.53
CA PRO A 872 18.49 3.66 -5.95
C PRO A 872 17.07 3.79 -6.53
N LEU A 873 16.35 4.83 -6.12
CA LEU A 873 15.03 5.17 -6.66
C LEU A 873 15.18 6.32 -7.65
N ILE A 874 14.84 6.07 -8.90
CA ILE A 874 14.85 7.07 -9.97
C ILE A 874 13.40 7.40 -10.29
N ILE A 875 13.00 8.66 -10.13
CA ILE A 875 11.61 9.10 -10.33
C ILE A 875 11.57 10.19 -11.38
N ASP A 876 10.84 9.98 -12.47
CA ASP A 876 10.73 10.96 -13.55
C ASP A 876 9.38 11.68 -13.54
N GLN A 877 9.39 12.97 -13.19
CA GLN A 877 8.26 13.90 -13.19
C GLN A 877 6.98 13.36 -12.54
N PRO A 878 7.03 12.90 -11.27
CA PRO A 878 5.84 12.38 -10.61
C PRO A 878 4.80 13.49 -10.35
N GLU A 879 5.17 14.76 -10.45
CA GLU A 879 4.32 15.90 -10.15
C GLU A 879 3.35 16.37 -11.23
N GLU A 880 3.44 15.92 -12.49
CA GLU A 880 2.60 16.49 -13.57
C GLU A 880 1.09 16.36 -13.29
N ASN A 881 0.70 15.46 -12.38
CA ASN A 881 -0.68 15.29 -11.93
C ASN A 881 -0.93 15.74 -10.46
N LEU A 882 0.08 16.21 -9.71
CA LEU A 882 -0.01 16.50 -8.27
C LEU A 882 -0.58 17.91 -7.96
N ASP A 883 -1.89 18.02 -7.75
CA ASP A 883 -2.60 19.30 -7.51
C ASP A 883 -2.94 19.60 -6.02
N ASN A 884 -2.70 18.67 -5.09
CA ASN A 884 -3.27 18.79 -3.73
C ASN A 884 -2.28 19.41 -2.70
N LEU A 885 -2.46 20.70 -2.40
CA LEU A 885 -1.74 21.48 -1.37
C LEU A 885 -1.68 20.80 0.02
N SER A 886 -2.68 19.98 0.37
CA SER A 886 -2.77 19.38 1.70
C SER A 886 -1.73 18.30 1.97
N VAL A 887 -1.23 17.62 0.93
CA VAL A 887 -0.35 16.44 1.09
C VAL A 887 1.13 16.75 0.77
N TYR A 888 1.42 17.87 0.11
CA TYR A 888 2.79 18.25 -0.25
C TYR A 888 3.72 18.31 0.97
N LYS A 889 3.22 18.74 2.13
CA LYS A 889 4.01 18.82 3.35
C LYS A 889 4.49 17.44 3.80
N ASP A 890 3.61 16.44 3.76
CA ASP A 890 3.95 15.08 4.16
C ASP A 890 4.85 14.42 3.12
N LEU A 891 4.59 14.67 1.82
CA LEU A 891 5.46 14.21 0.75
C LEU A 891 6.91 14.70 0.89
N ILE A 892 7.09 15.98 1.23
CA ILE A 892 8.41 16.56 1.51
C ILE A 892 9.11 15.81 2.64
N ASN A 893 8.39 15.49 3.72
CA ASN A 893 8.95 14.75 4.85
C ASN A 893 9.34 13.32 4.45
N TYR A 894 8.53 12.61 3.67
CA TYR A 894 8.90 11.27 3.17
C TYR A 894 10.20 11.30 2.37
N PHE A 895 10.41 12.31 1.50
CA PHE A 895 11.68 12.46 0.79
C PHE A 895 12.83 12.75 1.75
N ARG A 896 12.66 13.65 2.72
CA ARG A 896 13.68 14.03 3.71
C ARG A 896 14.11 12.85 4.57
N ASP A 897 13.17 11.99 4.97
CA ASP A 897 13.44 10.81 5.78
C ASP A 897 14.05 9.70 4.91
N ARG A 898 13.44 9.41 3.75
CA ARG A 898 13.85 8.29 2.92
C ARG A 898 15.21 8.51 2.26
N LYS A 899 15.59 9.75 1.92
CA LYS A 899 16.91 10.07 1.37
C LYS A 899 18.06 9.72 2.32
N GLN A 900 17.82 9.46 3.61
CA GLN A 900 18.85 9.00 4.55
C GLN A 900 19.19 7.51 4.35
N TYR A 901 18.22 6.70 3.93
CA TYR A 901 18.32 5.24 3.81
C TYR A 901 18.41 4.76 2.36
N ARG A 902 18.00 5.58 1.39
CA ARG A 902 17.96 5.22 -0.03
C ARG A 902 18.47 6.38 -0.88
N GLN A 903 19.26 6.12 -1.92
CA GLN A 903 19.63 7.16 -2.88
C GLN A 903 18.41 7.47 -3.75
N ILE A 904 18.10 8.76 -3.93
CA ILE A 904 16.96 9.21 -4.72
C ILE A 904 17.46 10.13 -5.83
N ILE A 905 17.10 9.81 -7.06
CA ILE A 905 17.37 10.64 -8.25
C ILE A 905 16.03 11.05 -8.82
N MET A 906 15.68 12.32 -8.71
CA MET A 906 14.35 12.79 -9.06
C MET A 906 14.42 13.84 -10.16
N VAL A 907 13.69 13.63 -11.25
CA VAL A 907 13.43 14.66 -12.25
C VAL A 907 12.17 15.40 -11.84
N THR A 908 12.26 16.73 -11.74
CA THR A 908 11.09 17.53 -11.39
C THR A 908 11.19 18.95 -11.96
N HIS A 909 10.04 19.59 -12.07
CA HIS A 909 9.91 21.02 -12.32
C HIS A 909 9.21 21.76 -11.16
N ASN A 910 8.99 21.08 -10.03
CA ASN A 910 8.32 21.65 -8.87
C ASN A 910 9.34 22.16 -7.83
N PRO A 911 9.38 23.47 -7.53
CA PRO A 911 10.31 24.03 -6.54
C PRO A 911 10.13 23.44 -5.14
N ASN A 912 8.92 23.00 -4.78
CA ASN A 912 8.68 22.37 -3.47
C ASN A 912 9.41 21.03 -3.32
N LEU A 913 9.52 20.25 -4.40
CA LEU A 913 10.20 18.95 -4.37
C LEU A 913 11.73 19.09 -4.51
N VAL A 914 12.24 20.29 -4.78
CA VAL A 914 13.68 20.58 -4.91
C VAL A 914 14.20 21.35 -3.70
N VAL A 915 13.60 22.50 -3.41
CA VAL A 915 14.05 23.44 -2.38
C VAL A 915 13.59 22.96 -1.00
N ASN A 916 12.31 22.61 -0.86
CA ASN A 916 11.78 22.23 0.45
C ASN A 916 12.13 20.78 0.84
N THR A 917 12.63 19.94 -0.06
CA THR A 917 13.21 18.63 0.29
C THR A 917 14.69 18.73 0.68
N ASP A 918 15.27 19.94 0.61
CA ASP A 918 16.68 20.24 0.86
C ASP A 918 17.61 19.31 0.04
N ALA A 919 17.43 19.31 -1.29
CA ALA A 919 18.22 18.45 -2.17
C ALA A 919 19.72 18.75 -2.07
N GLU A 920 20.53 17.70 -1.88
CA GLU A 920 21.98 17.84 -1.77
C GLU A 920 22.64 18.21 -3.09
N GLN A 921 22.13 17.68 -4.20
CA GLN A 921 22.65 17.95 -5.54
C GLN A 921 21.53 18.40 -6.46
N ILE A 922 21.75 19.50 -7.15
CA ILE A 922 20.92 19.95 -8.26
C ILE A 922 21.70 19.70 -9.56
N ILE A 923 21.05 19.09 -10.54
CA ILE A 923 21.57 18.87 -11.88
C ILE A 923 20.69 19.66 -12.85
N VAL A 924 21.26 20.71 -13.43
CA VAL A 924 20.58 21.57 -14.39
C VAL A 924 20.83 21.05 -15.79
N ALA A 925 19.78 20.53 -16.42
CA ALA A 925 19.80 20.05 -17.79
C ALA A 925 19.58 21.19 -18.77
N ASN A 926 20.47 21.30 -19.76
CA ASN A 926 20.41 22.24 -20.85
C ASN A 926 20.54 21.51 -22.20
N TYR A 927 19.91 22.05 -23.23
CA TYR A 927 20.00 21.51 -24.58
C TYR A 927 20.60 22.55 -25.53
N ASN A 928 21.78 22.22 -26.07
CA ASN A 928 22.53 23.08 -26.97
C ASN A 928 22.69 22.42 -28.36
N GLY A 929 21.61 21.79 -28.83
CA GLY A 929 21.60 21.12 -30.14
C GLY A 929 21.13 22.04 -31.26
N LYS A 930 21.98 22.25 -32.28
CA LYS A 930 21.58 22.82 -33.58
C LYS A 930 21.30 21.71 -34.60
N ARG A 931 22.33 21.28 -35.35
CA ARG A 931 22.23 20.18 -36.34
C ARG A 931 22.53 18.79 -35.74
N ILE A 932 23.29 18.75 -34.64
CA ILE A 932 23.63 17.55 -33.87
C ILE A 932 22.98 17.73 -32.50
N PRO A 933 22.23 16.74 -31.99
CA PRO A 933 21.68 16.82 -30.64
C PRO A 933 22.83 16.91 -29.64
N ARG A 934 22.72 17.76 -28.61
CA ARG A 934 23.77 17.93 -27.60
C ARG A 934 23.14 18.31 -26.27
N LEU A 935 23.10 17.34 -25.36
CA LEU A 935 22.64 17.46 -23.99
C LEU A 935 23.82 17.92 -23.14
N GLU A 936 23.62 18.93 -22.31
CA GLU A 936 24.65 19.47 -21.42
C GLU A 936 24.07 19.56 -20.00
N TYR A 937 24.90 19.25 -19.01
CA TYR A 937 24.49 19.23 -17.61
C TYR A 937 25.51 20.01 -16.78
N SER A 938 25.01 20.86 -15.88
CA SER A 938 25.76 21.46 -14.79
C SER A 938 25.20 20.96 -13.47
N SER A 939 26.04 20.81 -12.45
CA SER A 939 25.59 20.34 -11.15
C SER A 939 26.33 20.99 -10.00
N GLY A 940 25.65 21.10 -8.86
CA GLY A 940 26.20 21.63 -7.62
C GLY A 940 25.19 21.61 -6.48
N SER A 941 25.51 22.25 -5.37
CA SER A 941 24.65 22.33 -4.19
C SER A 941 23.58 23.42 -4.33
N LEU A 942 22.52 23.36 -3.51
CA LEU A 942 21.51 24.42 -3.48
C LEU A 942 22.08 25.76 -2.98
N GLU A 943 23.13 25.73 -2.17
CA GLU A 943 23.82 26.91 -1.65
C GLU A 943 24.89 27.50 -2.59
N ASP A 944 25.18 26.88 -3.73
CA ASP A 944 26.13 27.40 -4.72
C ASP A 944 25.60 28.69 -5.35
N GLN A 945 26.26 29.80 -5.02
CA GLN A 945 25.90 31.17 -5.39
C GLN A 945 26.89 31.73 -6.41
N ALA A 946 26.40 32.65 -7.24
CA ALA A 946 27.25 33.40 -8.17
C ALA A 946 28.40 34.10 -7.41
N LYS A 947 29.64 33.88 -7.85
CA LYS A 947 30.81 34.54 -7.24
C LYS A 947 30.84 36.02 -7.60
N HIS A 948 30.73 36.88 -6.60
CA HIS A 948 30.99 38.31 -6.76
C HIS A 948 32.49 38.54 -7.00
N ILE A 949 32.87 38.79 -8.25
CA ILE A 949 34.24 39.19 -8.59
C ILE A 949 34.34 40.73 -8.45
N PRO A 950 35.22 41.26 -7.59
CA PRO A 950 35.42 42.70 -7.47
C PRO A 950 35.76 43.34 -8.82
N ASN A 951 35.13 44.47 -9.14
CA ASN A 951 35.32 45.24 -10.38
C ASN A 951 34.86 44.56 -11.68
N VAL A 952 34.09 43.47 -11.60
CA VAL A 952 33.40 42.88 -12.76
C VAL A 952 31.94 43.35 -12.77
N PRO A 953 31.41 43.85 -13.90
CA PRO A 953 30.00 44.20 -14.02
C PRO A 953 29.11 42.99 -13.72
N VAL A 954 27.98 43.22 -13.03
CA VAL A 954 27.06 42.16 -12.61
C VAL A 954 26.57 41.31 -13.79
N GLU A 955 26.49 41.91 -14.98
CA GLU A 955 26.10 41.24 -16.23
C GLU A 955 27.11 40.21 -16.74
N GLN A 956 28.30 40.14 -16.14
CA GLN A 956 29.36 39.18 -16.45
C GLN A 956 29.58 38.14 -15.34
N PHE A 957 28.76 38.13 -14.29
CA PHE A 957 28.79 37.06 -13.29
C PHE A 957 28.27 35.76 -13.91
N GLU A 958 28.93 34.65 -13.59
CA GLU A 958 28.40 33.32 -13.89
C GLU A 958 27.41 32.93 -12.79
N ASP A 959 26.16 32.64 -13.17
CA ASP A 959 25.10 32.21 -12.25
C ASP A 959 25.51 30.92 -11.52
N GLY A 960 25.42 30.91 -10.19
CA GLY A 960 25.49 29.69 -9.39
C GLY A 960 24.25 28.82 -9.59
N ILE A 961 24.23 27.67 -8.91
CA ILE A 961 23.09 26.75 -8.98
C ILE A 961 21.83 27.38 -8.40
N ILE A 962 21.91 28.15 -7.31
CA ILE A 962 20.71 28.73 -6.69
C ILE A 962 20.02 29.76 -7.61
N GLU A 963 20.81 30.56 -8.35
CA GLU A 963 20.27 31.49 -9.33
C GLU A 963 19.63 30.76 -10.50
N GLN A 964 20.25 29.67 -10.99
CA GLN A 964 19.67 28.82 -12.03
C GLN A 964 18.36 28.16 -11.58
N VAL A 965 18.30 27.65 -10.35
CA VAL A 965 17.08 27.10 -9.73
C VAL A 965 15.97 28.16 -9.69
N CYS A 966 16.28 29.36 -9.21
CA CYS A 966 15.32 30.47 -9.15
C CYS A 966 14.84 30.88 -10.54
N ASN A 967 15.74 30.94 -11.52
CA ASN A 967 15.42 31.28 -12.91
C ASN A 967 14.49 30.24 -13.56
N ILE A 968 14.78 28.94 -13.39
CA ILE A 968 14.07 27.85 -14.04
C ILE A 968 12.72 27.57 -13.37
N LEU A 969 12.68 27.50 -12.04
CA LEU A 969 11.49 27.06 -11.29
C LEU A 969 10.59 28.22 -10.87
N GLU A 970 11.15 29.41 -10.62
CA GLU A 970 10.42 30.56 -10.07
C GLU A 970 10.31 31.75 -11.05
N GLY A 971 10.86 31.62 -12.27
CA GLY A 971 10.89 32.69 -13.28
C GLY A 971 11.86 33.83 -12.95
N GLY A 972 12.82 33.58 -12.04
CA GLY A 972 13.90 34.47 -11.64
C GLY A 972 13.59 35.39 -10.45
N GLU A 973 14.65 35.90 -9.83
CA GLU A 973 14.59 36.69 -8.59
C GLU A 973 13.62 37.87 -8.69
N ARG A 974 13.65 38.60 -9.81
CA ARG A 974 12.75 39.75 -10.04
C ARG A 974 11.27 39.34 -10.06
N ALA A 975 10.95 38.16 -10.58
CA ALA A 975 9.58 37.66 -10.62
C ALA A 975 9.13 37.22 -9.21
N PHE A 976 10.01 36.53 -8.48
CA PHE A 976 9.79 36.11 -7.10
C PHE A 976 9.55 37.31 -6.17
N GLU A 977 10.44 38.32 -6.19
CA GLU A 977 10.32 39.52 -5.36
C GLU A 977 9.09 40.37 -5.72
N LYS A 978 8.72 40.46 -7.01
CA LYS A 978 7.46 41.11 -7.42
C LYS A 978 6.23 40.38 -6.87
N ARG A 979 6.22 39.04 -6.89
CA ARG A 979 5.13 38.23 -6.30
C ARG A 979 5.05 38.47 -4.80
N LYS A 980 6.17 38.36 -4.07
CA LYS A 980 6.27 38.64 -2.63
C LYS A 980 5.72 40.03 -2.27
N LYS A 981 6.14 41.07 -3.01
CA LYS A 981 5.64 42.44 -2.82
C LYS A 981 4.14 42.58 -3.11
N LYS A 982 3.62 41.91 -4.14
CA LYS A 982 2.18 41.92 -4.47
C LYS A 982 1.33 41.18 -3.45
N TYR A 983 1.82 40.06 -2.90
CA TYR A 983 1.11 39.32 -1.85
C TYR A 983 1.09 40.07 -0.51
N GLN A 984 1.99 41.04 -0.32
CA GLN A 984 2.09 41.83 0.92
C GLN A 984 2.22 40.96 2.18
N ILE A 985 2.85 39.79 2.04
CA ILE A 985 3.07 38.88 3.16
C ILE A 985 4.09 39.56 4.09
N SER A 986 3.62 40.03 5.24
CA SER A 986 4.52 40.44 6.32
C SER A 986 5.16 39.19 6.91
N THR A 987 6.46 39.28 7.24
CA THR A 987 7.15 38.23 7.98
C THR A 987 6.46 38.10 9.33
N LYS A 988 5.52 37.15 9.48
CA LYS A 988 5.10 36.71 10.79
C LYS A 988 6.34 36.06 11.39
N SER A 989 6.95 36.70 12.38
CA SER A 989 8.00 36.08 13.18
C SER A 989 7.45 34.74 13.67
N GLN A 990 8.00 33.62 13.19
CA GLN A 990 7.80 32.34 13.84
C GLN A 990 8.50 32.49 15.20
N ILE A 991 7.69 32.52 16.27
CA ILE A 991 8.13 32.61 17.67
C ILE A 991 8.59 31.22 18.12
#